data_AF-A0A1Q5CZY9-F1
#
_entry.id   AF-A0A1Q5CZY9-F1
#
_cell.length_a   1.000
_cell.length_b   1.000
_cell.length_c   1.000
_cell.angle_alpha   90.00
_cell.angle_beta   90.00
_cell.angle_gamma   90.00
#
_symmetry.space_group_name_H-M   'P 1'
#
loop_
_entity.id
_entity.type
_entity.pdbx_description
1 polymer ?
#
loop_
_entity_poly.entity_id
_entity_poly.type
_entity_poly.pdbx_seq_one_letter_code
_entity_poly.pdbx_strand_id
1 'polypeptide(L)'
;MTGVLLVALPALGGVAVAPAAQAHEGHEHALDWSNYEKVTLTKDTGEPIDLAVLPDSRVLHTARNGDVRLTDPGTGVTKVVNHVDVYQNSEMGLQTVTLDPDFATNKWVYLYYSPPLNTPAGSAPQQLPAGQTDAYWKQWEGYDTLTRFKWTGDKLDLSTAQEIIRVDSNRGQCCHVAGDVGFDGEGNLYLSTGGNTPASGPNVNGYTPINDAAGYNPGLDERRGAGNTNDLRGKILRIDVQEDGSYTIPEGNLFEPGTAKTRPEIFVMGLRNPFRLAVDPETDAVMWGDYGPDAGTADANRGPMGYVEWQTTTKAMNSGWPFCTGDNSKPYRDFDFATLTPGPAFDCAAPVNDSRWNTGLTELPAATPATLWYGDKDSDQPWPELTAFRGPGGPGGQAPMGGPVYHYDADNPAPGKFPEYWDGKAFFAEFSQDYVAALTLDGPDGPVSKLENVLPNSERSQNGIPQWDNPMDLEFGPDGALYVLDYGDGFFRQNPDAGLYRIDYAEGNKAPTAVIKADRTSGQAPLAVSFSATGSSDPENGELTYQWDLDGDGTFDATGAAVTRTYSDNGQFQARLKVTDPQGKSGLSSRQITVGNTAPTVKITSPPDGGFFNWGDAVPYGIAVEDPEDGTTPDCAKAAWTFGLGHNQHGHPVNSGTGCTGGVLTPADAGHGDTENVFGVLGITYTDKGAGGVPPATGDAQVVLNPALMQAEHYDSAEGVTITDDSTASGQRTLTSFDAGDWIAYDPVSFAGINGVKTRARGDGTLALRWGSAEAEPFATVRVPAGEGWQTVTTALPDAPSGTGEVFVTSSGGIELDSLTFQGAGVADKTAPKVTATLNPPRPNGDDGWYTGNVSLTVAATDNGTVAGRQYSVDNGTTWQSANAAVTLSAEGATTVRYRATDNGGNVSEVGSLTVRIDRTGPTVTASGIDADGVYGDSKRPTPVISAADTVSGGATATATLDGKAVSSGQALELWRLPLGPHDLTVRARDKAGNTTTKTVAFTTRTSYADIRALITRLGSDGLITAQGQQRLTVRIGQAEAHAEAGRTGQAASVLESFAGYAADRSLVPDGAAGEALARDARALKGGSAG
;
A
#
# COMPACT_ATOMS: atom_id res chain seq x y z
N MET A 1 100.65 -23.99 -8.40
CA MET A 1 101.14 -24.84 -7.31
C MET A 1 99.94 -25.26 -6.47
N THR A 2 99.76 -26.58 -6.32
CA THR A 2 99.29 -27.26 -5.10
C THR A 2 98.27 -26.55 -4.21
N GLY A 3 97.02 -27.03 -4.25
CA GLY A 3 96.48 -28.02 -3.31
C GLY A 3 96.42 -27.72 -1.79
N VAL A 4 95.28 -28.17 -1.23
CA VAL A 4 94.99 -28.57 0.18
C VAL A 4 94.57 -27.40 1.10
N LEU A 5 93.32 -27.24 1.56
CA LEU A 5 92.30 -28.06 2.25
C LEU A 5 92.41 -28.06 3.80
N LEU A 6 91.26 -27.74 4.43
CA LEU A 6 90.81 -27.85 5.84
C LEU A 6 91.19 -26.72 6.84
N VAL A 7 90.34 -26.24 7.76
CA VAL A 7 88.88 -26.25 8.08
C VAL A 7 88.74 -25.32 9.30
N ALA A 8 87.70 -24.46 9.38
CA ALA A 8 86.86 -24.20 10.58
C ALA A 8 85.85 -23.05 10.33
N LEU A 9 84.56 -23.35 10.57
CA LEU A 9 83.33 -22.53 10.59
C LEU A 9 83.26 -21.64 11.88
N PRO A 10 82.29 -20.69 12.09
CA PRO A 10 80.91 -20.68 11.57
C PRO A 10 80.27 -19.35 11.08
N ALA A 11 79.22 -19.58 10.28
CA ALA A 11 78.01 -18.82 9.93
C ALA A 11 77.76 -17.38 10.41
N LEU A 12 77.35 -16.54 9.46
CA LEU A 12 76.16 -15.66 9.52
C LEU A 12 75.56 -15.60 8.09
N GLY A 13 74.28 -15.93 7.98
CA GLY A 13 73.57 -16.10 6.70
C GLY A 13 73.20 -14.79 6.02
N GLY A 14 73.37 -14.76 4.70
CA GLY A 14 72.93 -13.70 3.80
C GLY A 14 71.97 -14.25 2.75
N VAL A 15 70.84 -13.57 2.64
CA VAL A 15 69.78 -13.56 1.62
C VAL A 15 70.13 -14.25 0.30
N ALA A 16 69.39 -15.31 -0.03
CA ALA A 16 69.30 -15.84 -1.39
C ALA A 16 68.07 -15.21 -2.06
N VAL A 17 68.31 -14.45 -3.12
CA VAL A 17 67.30 -13.97 -4.06
C VAL A 17 66.81 -15.19 -4.85
N ALA A 18 65.53 -15.53 -4.75
CA ALA A 18 64.89 -16.52 -5.59
C ALA A 18 64.75 -15.97 -7.03
N PRO A 19 64.81 -16.82 -8.07
CA PRO A 19 64.62 -16.38 -9.44
C PRO A 19 63.16 -15.99 -9.65
N ALA A 20 62.92 -14.88 -10.36
CA ALA A 20 61.62 -14.51 -10.87
C ALA A 20 61.05 -15.68 -11.69
N ALA A 21 59.94 -16.24 -11.23
CA ALA A 21 59.09 -17.07 -12.06
C ALA A 21 58.57 -16.18 -13.21
N GLN A 22 58.80 -16.62 -14.44
CA GLN A 22 58.23 -15.97 -15.62
C GLN A 22 56.71 -16.15 -15.58
N ALA A 23 55.99 -15.04 -15.55
CA ALA A 23 54.55 -14.98 -15.79
C ALA A 23 54.25 -15.42 -17.23
N HIS A 24 53.16 -16.15 -17.42
CA HIS A 24 52.57 -16.40 -18.74
C HIS A 24 52.10 -15.07 -19.37
N GLU A 25 52.34 -14.90 -20.67
CA GLU A 25 51.80 -13.79 -21.48
C GLU A 25 50.27 -13.94 -21.59
N GLY A 26 49.50 -12.96 -21.09
CA GLY A 26 48.02 -12.97 -21.15
C GLY A 26 47.33 -11.82 -20.41
N HIS A 27 47.98 -11.24 -19.39
CA HIS A 27 47.43 -10.12 -18.59
C HIS A 27 47.09 -8.88 -19.44
N GLU A 28 47.88 -8.54 -20.46
CA GLU A 28 47.63 -7.34 -21.29
C GLU A 28 46.39 -7.47 -22.19
N HIS A 29 45.99 -8.70 -22.57
CA HIS A 29 44.85 -8.95 -23.47
C HIS A 29 43.51 -8.98 -22.72
N ALA A 30 43.48 -9.48 -21.49
CA ALA A 30 42.26 -9.59 -20.69
C ALA A 30 41.71 -8.23 -20.23
N LEU A 31 42.57 -7.21 -20.13
CA LEU A 31 42.20 -5.84 -19.77
C LEU A 31 42.08 -4.92 -21.00
N ASP A 32 42.23 -5.45 -22.21
CA ASP A 32 41.89 -4.75 -23.43
C ASP A 32 40.40 -4.90 -23.69
N TRP A 33 39.63 -3.88 -23.32
CA TRP A 33 38.17 -3.88 -23.39
C TRP A 33 37.62 -3.97 -24.82
N SER A 34 38.46 -3.70 -25.84
CA SER A 34 38.09 -3.93 -27.23
C SER A 34 37.98 -5.41 -27.59
N ASN A 35 38.46 -6.32 -26.72
CA ASN A 35 38.34 -7.77 -26.88
C ASN A 35 37.05 -8.35 -26.27
N TYR A 36 36.11 -7.52 -25.84
CA TYR A 36 34.82 -7.99 -25.32
C TYR A 36 33.66 -7.45 -26.18
N GLU A 37 32.55 -8.17 -26.17
CA GLU A 37 31.28 -7.70 -26.73
C GLU A 37 30.13 -7.94 -25.75
N LYS A 38 29.15 -7.02 -25.75
CA LYS A 38 27.87 -7.18 -25.05
C LYS A 38 26.79 -7.50 -26.07
N VAL A 39 26.48 -8.78 -26.21
CA VAL A 39 25.44 -9.30 -27.10
C VAL A 39 24.08 -9.10 -26.45
N THR A 40 23.19 -8.35 -27.10
CA THR A 40 21.79 -8.22 -26.65
C THR A 40 21.03 -9.51 -26.94
N LEU A 41 20.50 -10.16 -25.91
CA LEU A 41 19.69 -11.36 -26.04
C LEU A 41 18.20 -11.02 -26.17
N THR A 42 17.71 -10.10 -25.33
CA THR A 42 16.35 -9.58 -25.42
C THR A 42 16.20 -8.23 -24.73
N LYS A 43 15.22 -7.45 -25.18
CA LYS A 43 14.69 -6.25 -24.51
C LYS A 43 13.32 -6.51 -23.85
N ASP A 44 12.80 -7.74 -23.97
CA ASP A 44 11.51 -8.17 -23.40
C ASP A 44 11.73 -8.85 -22.04
N THR A 45 11.98 -8.04 -21.01
CA THR A 45 12.35 -8.52 -19.67
C THR A 45 11.26 -8.31 -18.61
N GLY A 46 10.26 -7.47 -18.87
CA GLY A 46 9.33 -6.99 -17.83
C GLY A 46 10.02 -5.99 -16.91
N GLU A 47 9.61 -5.89 -15.64
CA GLU A 47 10.38 -5.21 -14.58
C GLU A 47 11.39 -6.23 -14.02
N PRO A 48 12.62 -6.31 -14.57
CA PRO A 48 13.49 -7.46 -14.37
C PRO A 48 14.01 -7.54 -12.94
N ILE A 49 14.09 -8.75 -12.39
CA ILE A 49 14.65 -8.95 -11.07
C ILE A 49 15.83 -9.92 -11.15
N ASP A 50 15.63 -11.18 -11.55
CA ASP A 50 16.66 -12.22 -11.40
C ASP A 50 16.81 -13.06 -12.67
N LEU A 51 17.98 -13.69 -12.87
CA LEU A 51 18.24 -14.59 -14.00
C LEU A 51 18.82 -15.95 -13.56
N ALA A 52 18.60 -16.97 -14.39
CA ALA A 52 19.20 -18.29 -14.25
C ALA A 52 19.57 -18.88 -15.62
N VAL A 53 20.85 -19.20 -15.84
CA VAL A 53 21.33 -19.77 -17.11
C VAL A 53 21.19 -21.30 -17.10
N LEU A 54 20.40 -21.84 -18.03
CA LEU A 54 20.24 -23.29 -18.18
C LEU A 54 21.51 -23.94 -18.77
N PRO A 55 21.73 -25.25 -18.55
CA PRO A 55 22.84 -25.99 -19.16
C PRO A 55 22.88 -25.97 -20.70
N ASP A 56 21.79 -25.57 -21.37
CA ASP A 56 21.73 -25.39 -22.83
C ASP A 56 21.81 -23.91 -23.26
N SER A 57 22.29 -23.04 -22.37
CA SER A 57 22.49 -21.59 -22.55
C SER A 57 21.22 -20.77 -22.77
N ARG A 58 20.02 -21.37 -22.69
CA ARG A 58 18.79 -20.60 -22.54
C ARG A 58 18.78 -19.94 -21.15
N VAL A 59 18.02 -18.87 -20.99
CA VAL A 59 18.01 -18.09 -19.75
C VAL A 59 16.59 -17.98 -19.22
N LEU A 60 16.36 -18.41 -17.98
CA LEU A 60 15.17 -18.02 -17.23
C LEU A 60 15.43 -16.64 -16.64
N HIS A 61 14.42 -15.79 -16.62
CA HIS A 61 14.45 -14.54 -15.87
C HIS A 61 13.09 -14.18 -15.32
N THR A 62 13.07 -13.45 -14.22
CA THR A 62 11.84 -13.04 -13.55
C THR A 62 11.54 -11.57 -13.82
N ALA A 63 10.26 -11.24 -13.80
CA ALA A 63 9.84 -9.88 -13.49
C ALA A 63 9.10 -9.84 -12.16
N ARG A 64 9.22 -8.72 -11.43
CA ARG A 64 8.62 -8.53 -10.10
C ARG A 64 7.12 -8.81 -10.08
N ASN A 65 6.46 -8.63 -11.23
CA ASN A 65 5.04 -8.85 -11.40
C ASN A 65 4.57 -10.32 -11.30
N GLY A 66 5.49 -11.29 -11.17
CA GLY A 66 5.18 -12.72 -11.07
C GLY A 66 5.43 -13.50 -12.36
N ASP A 67 5.87 -12.85 -13.44
CA ASP A 67 6.19 -13.52 -14.69
C ASP A 67 7.56 -14.21 -14.63
N VAL A 68 7.61 -15.46 -15.09
CA VAL A 68 8.84 -16.17 -15.42
C VAL A 68 8.96 -16.25 -16.93
N ARG A 69 10.07 -15.74 -17.47
CA ARG A 69 10.37 -15.70 -18.90
C ARG A 69 11.49 -16.68 -19.25
N LEU A 70 11.46 -17.18 -20.48
CA LEU A 70 12.54 -17.97 -21.08
C LEU A 70 13.03 -17.25 -22.33
N THR A 71 14.31 -16.88 -22.35
CA THR A 71 15.00 -16.35 -23.52
C THR A 71 15.89 -17.43 -24.13
N ASP A 72 15.77 -17.62 -25.44
CA ASP A 72 16.61 -18.52 -26.22
C ASP A 72 17.58 -17.72 -27.11
N PRO A 73 18.87 -17.63 -26.75
CA PRO A 73 19.88 -16.91 -27.53
C PRO A 73 20.02 -17.41 -28.98
N GLY A 74 19.75 -18.71 -29.23
CA GLY A 74 19.88 -19.30 -30.56
C GLY A 74 18.78 -18.86 -31.53
N THR A 75 17.64 -18.40 -31.01
CA THR A 75 16.52 -17.91 -31.82
C THR A 75 16.22 -16.43 -31.63
N GLY A 76 16.77 -15.80 -30.59
CA GLY A 76 16.48 -14.43 -30.16
C GLY A 76 15.07 -14.26 -29.60
N VAL A 77 14.36 -15.35 -29.29
CA VAL A 77 12.96 -15.33 -28.85
C VAL A 77 12.90 -15.34 -27.33
N THR A 78 12.03 -14.48 -26.78
CA THR A 78 11.64 -14.50 -25.37
C THR A 78 10.15 -14.82 -25.24
N LYS A 79 9.80 -15.61 -24.22
CA LYS A 79 8.41 -15.98 -23.90
C LYS A 79 8.18 -15.94 -22.40
N VAL A 80 7.03 -15.43 -21.98
CA VAL A 80 6.51 -15.70 -20.64
C VAL A 80 6.07 -17.17 -20.60
N VAL A 81 6.75 -17.99 -19.80
CA VAL A 81 6.50 -19.44 -19.70
C VAL A 81 5.59 -19.79 -18.52
N ASN A 82 5.59 -18.96 -17.48
CA ASN A 82 4.72 -19.09 -16.32
C ASN A 82 4.38 -17.70 -15.75
N HIS A 83 3.24 -17.62 -15.05
CA HIS A 83 2.87 -16.52 -14.17
C HIS A 83 2.53 -17.09 -12.79
N VAL A 84 3.06 -16.49 -11.73
CA VAL A 84 2.75 -16.82 -10.33
C VAL A 84 2.07 -15.60 -9.71
N ASP A 85 0.89 -15.80 -9.12
CA ASP A 85 0.19 -14.72 -8.43
C ASP A 85 1.04 -14.22 -7.25
N VAL A 86 1.24 -12.91 -7.18
CA VAL A 86 2.07 -12.25 -6.15
C VAL A 86 1.37 -11.06 -5.50
N TYR A 87 1.70 -10.81 -4.24
CA TYR A 87 1.37 -9.57 -3.54
C TYR A 87 2.38 -8.49 -3.96
N GLN A 88 1.89 -7.46 -4.65
CA GLN A 88 2.71 -6.33 -5.12
C GLN A 88 2.34 -5.05 -4.36
N ASN A 89 3.09 -4.78 -3.32
CA ASN A 89 3.15 -3.47 -2.68
C ASN A 89 4.59 -3.22 -2.26
N SER A 90 5.12 -2.04 -2.57
CA SER A 90 6.56 -1.78 -2.42
C SER A 90 7.38 -2.83 -3.19
N GLU A 91 8.55 -3.21 -2.70
CA GLU A 91 9.47 -4.14 -3.38
C GLU A 91 8.97 -5.60 -3.42
N MET A 92 7.83 -5.90 -2.80
CA MET A 92 7.26 -7.23 -2.78
C MET A 92 6.83 -7.68 -4.17
N GLY A 93 6.96 -8.98 -4.44
CA GLY A 93 6.76 -9.56 -5.76
C GLY A 93 7.49 -10.89 -5.91
N LEU A 94 7.81 -11.27 -7.15
CA LEU A 94 8.71 -12.38 -7.45
C LEU A 94 10.16 -11.87 -7.45
N GLN A 95 11.00 -12.42 -6.56
CA GLN A 95 12.38 -11.96 -6.34
C GLN A 95 13.42 -12.81 -7.05
N THR A 96 13.24 -14.14 -7.13
CA THR A 96 14.33 -15.03 -7.56
C THR A 96 13.86 -16.17 -8.46
N VAL A 97 14.75 -16.58 -9.35
CA VAL A 97 14.74 -17.85 -10.08
C VAL A 97 16.13 -18.48 -10.02
N THR A 98 16.25 -19.68 -9.44
CA THR A 98 17.55 -20.37 -9.34
C THR A 98 17.41 -21.84 -9.71
N LEU A 99 18.43 -22.41 -10.34
CA LEU A 99 18.48 -23.84 -10.66
C LEU A 99 19.07 -24.63 -9.50
N ASP A 100 18.52 -25.82 -9.25
CA ASP A 100 19.16 -26.78 -8.35
C ASP A 100 20.53 -27.21 -8.90
N PRO A 101 21.57 -27.44 -8.07
CA PRO A 101 22.89 -27.89 -8.55
C PRO A 101 22.82 -29.16 -9.41
N ASP A 102 21.86 -30.06 -9.11
CA ASP A 102 21.61 -31.29 -9.85
C ASP A 102 20.56 -31.13 -10.97
N PHE A 103 20.27 -29.90 -11.42
CA PHE A 103 19.22 -29.58 -12.41
C PHE A 103 19.30 -30.41 -13.70
N ALA A 104 20.51 -30.78 -14.14
CA ALA A 104 20.71 -31.64 -15.29
C ALA A 104 19.93 -32.98 -15.17
N THR A 105 19.74 -33.47 -13.94
CA THR A 105 19.04 -34.71 -13.64
C THR A 105 17.67 -34.48 -12.99
N ASN A 106 17.59 -33.65 -11.96
CA ASN A 106 16.38 -33.53 -11.13
C ASN A 106 15.36 -32.52 -11.68
N LYS A 107 15.79 -31.55 -12.51
CA LYS A 107 14.94 -30.51 -13.09
C LYS A 107 14.24 -29.60 -12.08
N TRP A 108 14.78 -29.39 -10.89
CA TRP A 108 14.21 -28.47 -9.91
C TRP A 108 14.62 -27.01 -10.17
N VAL A 109 13.65 -26.10 -10.11
CA VAL A 109 13.83 -24.65 -10.18
C VAL A 109 13.19 -24.03 -8.96
N TYR A 110 13.90 -23.16 -8.26
CA TYR A 110 13.45 -22.45 -7.06
C TYR A 110 12.96 -21.06 -7.43
N LEU A 111 11.85 -20.65 -6.80
CA LEU A 111 11.32 -19.29 -6.84
C LEU A 111 11.15 -18.76 -5.41
N TYR A 112 11.59 -17.53 -5.16
CA TYR A 112 11.28 -16.81 -3.92
C TYR A 112 10.33 -15.66 -4.21
N TYR A 113 9.16 -15.63 -3.56
CA TYR A 113 8.13 -14.65 -3.89
C TYR A 113 7.19 -14.34 -2.73
N SER A 114 6.50 -13.20 -2.86
CA SER A 114 5.45 -12.73 -1.97
C SER A 114 4.07 -13.27 -2.39
N PRO A 115 3.48 -14.29 -1.76
CA PRO A 115 2.15 -14.77 -2.12
C PRO A 115 1.03 -13.78 -1.72
N PRO A 116 -0.09 -13.72 -2.46
CA PRO A 116 -1.30 -13.03 -2.02
C PRO A 116 -1.88 -13.67 -0.76
N LEU A 117 -2.15 -12.86 0.27
CA LEU A 117 -2.74 -13.28 1.54
C LEU A 117 -3.99 -12.46 1.86
N ASN A 118 -4.60 -12.70 3.02
CA ASN A 118 -5.70 -11.88 3.55
C ASN A 118 -5.22 -10.57 4.22
N THR A 119 -3.96 -10.19 4.00
CA THR A 119 -3.40 -8.92 4.47
C THR A 119 -4.00 -7.76 3.65
N PRO A 120 -4.20 -6.57 4.24
CA PRO A 120 -4.69 -5.42 3.48
C PRO A 120 -3.73 -5.07 2.31
N ALA A 121 -4.32 -4.53 1.24
CA ALA A 121 -3.57 -3.93 0.13
C ALA A 121 -3.11 -2.51 0.51
N GLY A 122 -2.03 -2.05 -0.13
CA GLY A 122 -1.44 -0.72 0.10
C GLY A 122 -0.60 -0.65 1.39
N SER A 123 -0.30 0.57 1.84
CA SER A 123 0.62 0.81 2.95
C SER A 123 -0.05 0.76 4.33
N ALA A 124 0.62 0.13 5.28
CA ALA A 124 0.27 0.13 6.68
C ALA A 124 0.55 1.51 7.30
N PRO A 125 -0.28 1.98 8.24
CA PRO A 125 -0.06 3.27 8.87
C PRO A 125 1.20 3.25 9.74
N GLN A 126 1.89 4.37 9.82
CA GLN A 126 3.10 4.52 10.65
C GLN A 126 2.80 4.49 12.16
N GLN A 127 1.58 4.85 12.55
CA GLN A 127 1.08 4.84 13.93
C GLN A 127 -0.29 4.19 14.02
N LEU A 128 -0.64 3.71 15.22
CA LEU A 128 -1.95 3.14 15.49
C LEU A 128 -3.06 4.14 15.16
N PRO A 129 -4.10 3.72 14.41
CA PRO A 129 -5.31 4.52 14.29
C PRO A 129 -5.92 4.82 15.66
N ALA A 130 -6.58 5.97 15.79
CA ALA A 130 -7.17 6.41 17.05
C ALA A 130 -8.08 5.34 17.67
N GLY A 131 -7.82 4.97 18.93
CA GLY A 131 -8.57 3.97 19.69
C GLY A 131 -8.16 2.51 19.46
N GLN A 132 -7.14 2.26 18.63
CA GLN A 132 -6.58 0.92 18.42
C GLN A 132 -5.50 0.56 19.46
N THR A 133 -5.13 -0.72 19.49
CA THR A 133 -4.03 -1.28 20.31
C THR A 133 -3.07 -2.04 19.40
N ASP A 134 -1.93 -2.51 19.90
CA ASP A 134 -0.94 -3.27 19.12
C ASP A 134 -1.54 -4.51 18.42
N ALA A 135 -2.69 -5.05 18.87
CA ALA A 135 -3.42 -6.10 18.17
C ALA A 135 -3.85 -5.73 16.73
N TYR A 136 -3.90 -4.43 16.40
CA TYR A 136 -4.17 -3.92 15.05
C TYR A 136 -3.11 -4.37 14.04
N TRP A 137 -1.84 -4.50 14.46
CA TRP A 137 -0.74 -4.82 13.55
C TRP A 137 -0.83 -6.23 12.96
N LYS A 138 -1.51 -7.15 13.66
CA LYS A 138 -1.66 -8.55 13.25
C LYS A 138 -2.26 -8.72 11.84
N GLN A 139 -3.11 -7.80 11.40
CA GLN A 139 -3.69 -7.89 10.05
C GLN A 139 -2.65 -7.69 8.93
N TRP A 140 -1.49 -7.11 9.26
CA TRP A 140 -0.40 -6.83 8.34
C TRP A 140 0.71 -7.90 8.40
N GLU A 141 0.58 -8.93 9.25
CA GLU A 141 1.52 -10.05 9.26
C GLU A 141 1.32 -10.93 8.01
N GLY A 142 2.37 -11.05 7.20
CA GLY A 142 2.46 -11.92 6.05
C GLY A 142 3.79 -12.66 6.03
N TYR A 143 4.14 -13.23 4.89
CA TYR A 143 5.43 -13.89 4.67
C TYR A 143 5.77 -13.92 3.18
N ASP A 144 7.05 -14.01 2.87
CA ASP A 144 7.57 -14.42 1.58
C ASP A 144 7.99 -15.89 1.65
N THR A 145 8.02 -16.57 0.51
CA THR A 145 8.17 -18.03 0.47
C THR A 145 9.13 -18.49 -0.60
N LEU A 146 10.01 -19.42 -0.22
CA LEU A 146 10.86 -20.16 -1.16
C LEU A 146 10.14 -21.45 -1.54
N THR A 147 9.91 -21.64 -2.84
CA THR A 147 9.18 -22.81 -3.38
C THR A 147 9.91 -23.33 -4.61
N ARG A 148 10.00 -24.65 -4.77
CA ARG A 148 10.55 -25.25 -5.99
C ARG A 148 9.53 -25.98 -6.84
N PHE A 149 9.81 -26.02 -8.15
CA PHE A 149 8.95 -26.59 -9.18
C PHE A 149 9.77 -27.39 -10.19
N LYS A 150 9.18 -28.42 -10.80
CA LYS A 150 9.83 -29.18 -11.87
C LYS A 150 9.77 -28.44 -13.21
N TRP A 151 10.91 -28.38 -13.90
CA TRP A 151 11.03 -27.90 -15.27
C TRP A 151 10.65 -29.01 -16.27
N THR A 152 9.77 -28.69 -17.22
CA THR A 152 9.29 -29.63 -18.26
C THR A 152 10.12 -29.61 -19.54
N GLY A 153 11.06 -28.67 -19.67
CA GLY A 153 11.83 -28.39 -20.90
C GLY A 153 11.44 -27.07 -21.57
N ASP A 154 10.23 -26.59 -21.30
CA ASP A 154 9.64 -25.38 -21.87
C ASP A 154 8.92 -24.47 -20.85
N LYS A 155 8.55 -24.99 -19.67
CA LYS A 155 7.91 -24.26 -18.58
C LYS A 155 8.08 -24.96 -17.23
N LEU A 156 7.63 -24.32 -16.15
CA LEU A 156 7.48 -24.92 -14.83
C LEU A 156 6.13 -25.66 -14.71
N ASP A 157 6.14 -26.89 -14.16
CA ASP A 157 4.94 -27.60 -13.74
C ASP A 157 4.53 -27.13 -12.33
N LEU A 158 3.62 -26.15 -12.28
CA LEU A 158 3.14 -25.57 -11.03
C LEU A 158 2.44 -26.58 -10.10
N SER A 159 2.02 -27.76 -10.60
CA SER A 159 1.42 -28.81 -9.76
C SER A 159 2.44 -29.54 -8.88
N THR A 160 3.74 -29.37 -9.16
CA THR A 160 4.85 -29.99 -8.42
C THR A 160 5.40 -29.14 -7.29
N ALA A 161 4.73 -28.03 -6.97
CA ALA A 161 5.16 -27.07 -5.96
C ALA A 161 5.54 -27.74 -4.62
N GLN A 162 6.75 -27.45 -4.14
CA GLN A 162 7.21 -27.81 -2.80
C GLN A 162 7.64 -26.53 -2.07
N GLU A 163 6.86 -26.12 -1.07
CA GLU A 163 7.15 -24.96 -0.21
C GLU A 163 8.23 -25.36 0.80
N ILE A 164 9.39 -24.70 0.74
CA ILE A 164 10.58 -25.07 1.52
C ILE A 164 10.60 -24.31 2.84
N ILE A 165 10.55 -22.98 2.78
CA ILE A 165 10.64 -22.11 3.95
C ILE A 165 9.85 -20.82 3.73
N ARG A 166 9.27 -20.31 4.82
CA ARG A 166 8.60 -19.00 4.90
C ARG A 166 9.43 -18.05 5.75
N VAL A 167 9.55 -16.82 5.27
CA VAL A 167 10.19 -15.71 5.97
C VAL A 167 9.10 -14.69 6.28
N ASP A 168 8.81 -14.47 7.56
CA ASP A 168 7.75 -13.56 7.99
C ASP A 168 8.04 -12.13 7.51
N SER A 169 6.98 -11.39 7.19
CA SER A 169 7.04 -9.99 6.78
C SER A 169 5.88 -9.18 7.35
N ASN A 170 6.09 -7.87 7.53
CA ASN A 170 5.06 -6.90 7.83
C ASN A 170 4.63 -6.25 6.50
N ARG A 171 3.51 -6.71 5.93
CA ARG A 171 2.92 -6.19 4.70
C ARG A 171 2.52 -4.71 4.87
N GLY A 172 2.46 -3.99 3.77
CA GLY A 172 2.21 -2.54 3.76
C GLY A 172 3.36 -1.70 4.33
N GLN A 173 4.52 -2.29 4.62
CA GLN A 173 5.75 -1.55 4.86
C GLN A 173 6.68 -1.78 3.68
N CYS A 174 7.21 -0.67 3.14
CA CYS A 174 8.45 -0.71 2.38
C CYS A 174 9.60 -0.83 3.40
N CYS A 175 10.76 -1.41 3.13
CA CYS A 175 11.34 -1.97 1.91
C CYS A 175 12.20 -3.19 2.33
N HIS A 176 13.19 -3.57 1.53
CA HIS A 176 14.23 -4.57 1.83
C HIS A 176 13.67 -5.99 1.95
N VAL A 177 13.29 -6.53 0.80
CA VAL A 177 12.86 -7.94 0.67
C VAL A 177 14.07 -8.86 0.51
N ALA A 178 15.12 -8.39 -0.19
CA ALA A 178 16.19 -9.23 -0.74
C ALA A 178 15.60 -10.42 -1.51
N GLY A 179 16.10 -11.63 -1.28
CA GLY A 179 15.42 -12.85 -1.69
C GLY A 179 16.23 -13.77 -2.60
N ASP A 180 17.53 -13.52 -2.75
CA ASP A 180 18.39 -14.26 -3.65
C ASP A 180 18.82 -15.62 -3.09
N VAL A 181 19.13 -16.56 -3.98
CA VAL A 181 19.39 -17.98 -3.63
C VAL A 181 20.64 -18.50 -4.32
N GLY A 182 21.49 -19.16 -3.55
CA GLY A 182 22.70 -19.84 -4.06
C GLY A 182 22.94 -21.18 -3.37
N PHE A 183 23.90 -21.95 -3.87
CA PHE A 183 24.22 -23.28 -3.35
C PHE A 183 25.72 -23.46 -3.18
N ASP A 184 26.14 -24.10 -2.09
CA ASP A 184 27.54 -24.49 -1.88
C ASP A 184 27.87 -25.83 -2.58
N GLY A 185 29.15 -26.24 -2.53
CA GLY A 185 29.63 -27.45 -3.19
C GLY A 185 29.04 -28.75 -2.63
N GLU A 186 28.42 -28.71 -1.45
CA GLU A 186 27.70 -29.83 -0.83
C GLU A 186 26.21 -29.86 -1.17
N GLY A 187 25.70 -28.83 -1.85
CA GLY A 187 24.28 -28.68 -2.21
C GLY A 187 23.43 -28.03 -1.12
N ASN A 188 24.04 -27.43 -0.09
CA ASN A 188 23.26 -26.65 0.88
C ASN A 188 22.80 -25.34 0.24
N LEU A 189 21.55 -24.99 0.47
CA LEU A 189 20.91 -23.79 -0.03
C LEU A 189 21.17 -22.61 0.90
N TYR A 190 21.56 -21.49 0.31
CA TYR A 190 21.64 -20.17 0.95
C TYR A 190 20.51 -19.28 0.44
N LEU A 191 19.83 -18.57 1.34
CA LEU A 191 18.77 -17.61 1.02
C LEU A 191 19.05 -16.28 1.72
N SER A 192 19.19 -15.19 0.98
CA SER A 192 19.24 -13.85 1.55
C SER A 192 17.84 -13.34 1.88
N THR A 193 17.72 -12.63 2.99
CA THR A 193 16.47 -12.02 3.44
C THR A 193 16.73 -10.61 3.94
N GLY A 194 15.92 -9.65 3.50
CA GLY A 194 16.02 -8.28 3.97
C GLY A 194 15.32 -8.09 5.33
N GLY A 195 15.68 -7.00 6.02
CA GLY A 195 15.18 -6.66 7.35
C GLY A 195 13.69 -6.27 7.39
N ASN A 196 13.10 -5.97 6.21
CA ASN A 196 11.73 -5.51 6.06
C ASN A 196 11.43 -4.20 6.84
N THR A 197 12.37 -3.26 6.85
CA THR A 197 12.28 -1.99 7.61
C THR A 197 12.76 -0.83 6.74
N PRO A 198 12.00 0.27 6.59
CA PRO A 198 12.44 1.42 5.81
C PRO A 198 13.39 2.31 6.62
N ALA A 199 14.35 2.94 5.94
CA ALA A 199 15.13 4.04 6.53
C ALA A 199 14.35 5.38 6.55
N SER A 200 13.22 5.46 5.83
CA SER A 200 12.35 6.63 5.72
C SER A 200 11.26 6.74 6.80
N GLY A 201 11.46 6.11 7.96
CA GLY A 201 10.51 6.16 9.07
C GLY A 201 10.44 7.53 9.77
N PRO A 202 9.34 7.85 10.47
CA PRO A 202 9.21 9.11 11.21
C PRO A 202 10.37 9.37 12.18
N ASN A 203 11.03 10.52 12.03
CA ASN A 203 12.21 10.96 12.79
C ASN A 203 13.49 10.10 12.62
N VAL A 204 13.49 9.14 11.68
CA VAL A 204 14.68 8.32 11.40
C VAL A 204 15.75 9.15 10.70
N ASN A 205 15.36 10.03 9.76
CA ASN A 205 16.25 10.95 9.04
C ASN A 205 17.45 10.25 8.37
N GLY A 206 17.22 9.07 7.77
CA GLY A 206 18.25 8.29 7.09
C GLY A 206 19.25 7.55 8.00
N TYR A 207 19.14 7.61 9.33
CA TYR A 207 20.00 6.81 10.23
C TYR A 207 19.40 5.43 10.52
N THR A 208 19.97 4.68 11.46
CA THR A 208 19.43 3.38 11.89
C THR A 208 17.94 3.46 12.33
N PRO A 209 17.02 2.72 11.68
CA PRO A 209 15.60 2.72 12.00
C PRO A 209 15.31 1.75 13.15
N ILE A 210 15.32 2.26 14.38
CA ILE A 210 15.10 1.47 15.60
C ILE A 210 13.87 1.95 16.42
N ASN A 211 12.84 2.47 15.75
CA ASN A 211 11.72 3.10 16.42
C ASN A 211 10.72 2.07 16.97
N ASP A 212 10.90 1.73 18.25
CA ASP A 212 10.03 0.82 18.98
C ASP A 212 9.06 1.54 19.94
N ALA A 213 8.88 2.85 19.78
CA ALA A 213 8.02 3.65 20.66
C ALA A 213 6.56 3.16 20.66
N ALA A 214 5.88 3.30 21.81
CA ALA A 214 4.51 2.83 21.96
C ALA A 214 3.56 3.49 20.94
N GLY A 215 2.79 2.67 20.24
CA GLY A 215 1.83 3.11 19.22
C GLY A 215 2.41 3.25 17.81
N TYR A 216 3.72 3.13 17.62
CA TYR A 216 4.34 3.05 16.29
C TYR A 216 4.28 1.64 15.71
N ASN A 217 4.27 1.57 14.38
CA ASN A 217 4.26 0.33 13.63
C ASN A 217 5.53 -0.50 13.91
N PRO A 218 5.42 -1.81 14.20
CA PRO A 218 6.61 -2.67 14.38
C PRO A 218 7.55 -2.63 13.19
N GLY A 219 7.04 -2.41 11.97
CA GLY A 219 7.82 -2.27 10.75
C GLY A 219 8.89 -1.18 10.74
N LEU A 220 8.93 -0.31 11.75
CA LEU A 220 9.87 0.81 11.89
C LEU A 220 11.06 0.51 12.83
N ASP A 221 11.13 -0.70 13.36
CA ASP A 221 12.20 -1.13 14.26
C ASP A 221 12.93 -2.35 13.71
N GLU A 222 14.10 -2.09 13.12
CA GLU A 222 14.97 -3.08 12.49
C GLU A 222 15.50 -4.12 13.49
N ARG A 223 15.57 -3.76 14.77
CA ARG A 223 15.99 -4.68 15.83
C ARG A 223 15.04 -5.88 15.95
N ARG A 224 13.79 -5.79 15.48
CA ARG A 224 12.84 -6.92 15.47
C ARG A 224 13.23 -8.02 14.47
N GLY A 225 13.93 -7.65 13.40
CA GLY A 225 14.28 -8.50 12.26
C GLY A 225 15.79 -8.76 12.27
N ALA A 226 16.57 -7.91 11.59
CA ALA A 226 18.01 -8.07 11.40
C ALA A 226 18.77 -8.37 12.71
N GLY A 227 18.48 -7.61 13.77
CA GLY A 227 19.09 -7.77 15.09
C GLY A 227 18.49 -8.87 15.98
N ASN A 228 17.47 -9.59 15.52
CA ASN A 228 16.77 -10.61 16.32
C ASN A 228 17.26 -12.01 15.93
N THR A 229 17.76 -12.75 16.92
CA THR A 229 18.27 -14.12 16.72
C THR A 229 17.16 -15.15 16.50
N ASN A 230 15.90 -14.79 16.79
CA ASN A 230 14.74 -15.66 16.65
C ASN A 230 13.81 -15.24 15.50
N ASP A 231 14.33 -14.50 14.51
CA ASP A 231 13.62 -14.01 13.33
C ASP A 231 14.46 -14.31 12.08
N LEU A 232 13.80 -14.54 10.94
CA LEU A 232 14.47 -14.90 9.69
C LEU A 232 14.74 -13.70 8.78
N ARG A 233 14.25 -12.50 9.09
CA ARG A 233 14.50 -11.27 8.31
C ARG A 233 15.87 -10.67 8.59
N GLY A 234 16.49 -10.09 7.58
CA GLY A 234 17.82 -9.46 7.68
C GLY A 234 18.91 -10.49 7.96
N LYS A 235 18.88 -11.62 7.22
CA LYS A 235 19.74 -12.80 7.41
C LYS A 235 20.26 -13.33 6.06
N ILE A 236 21.30 -14.15 6.12
CA ILE A 236 21.52 -15.21 5.15
C ILE A 236 21.23 -16.53 5.86
N LEU A 237 20.27 -17.28 5.34
CA LEU A 237 19.86 -18.57 5.87
C LEU A 237 20.62 -19.67 5.13
N ARG A 238 20.98 -20.77 5.82
CA ARG A 238 21.61 -21.95 5.22
C ARG A 238 20.88 -23.22 5.64
N ILE A 239 20.38 -23.99 4.68
CA ILE A 239 19.58 -25.21 4.91
C ILE A 239 19.94 -26.32 3.90
N ASP A 240 19.71 -27.58 4.26
CA ASP A 240 19.87 -28.73 3.35
C ASP A 240 18.48 -29.24 2.92
N VAL A 241 18.09 -28.98 1.66
CA VAL A 241 16.75 -29.25 1.14
C VAL A 241 16.61 -30.72 0.73
N GLN A 242 15.68 -31.42 1.36
CA GLN A 242 15.39 -32.84 1.10
C GLN A 242 14.49 -33.02 -0.13
N GLU A 243 14.46 -34.24 -0.69
CA GLU A 243 13.68 -34.56 -1.90
C GLU A 243 12.16 -34.32 -1.76
N ASP A 244 11.61 -34.43 -0.55
CA ASP A 244 10.18 -34.18 -0.30
C ASP A 244 9.83 -32.69 -0.10
N GLY A 245 10.83 -31.79 -0.13
CA GLY A 245 10.70 -30.36 0.09
C GLY A 245 10.83 -29.93 1.56
N SER A 246 11.00 -30.87 2.49
CA SER A 246 11.46 -30.54 3.84
C SER A 246 12.95 -30.13 3.82
N TYR A 247 13.48 -29.63 4.93
CA TYR A 247 14.91 -29.33 5.04
C TYR A 247 15.49 -29.78 6.38
N THR A 248 16.81 -29.94 6.41
CA THR A 248 17.61 -30.12 7.63
C THR A 248 18.55 -28.94 7.84
N ILE A 249 19.19 -28.88 9.01
CA ILE A 249 20.13 -27.80 9.36
C ILE A 249 21.56 -28.35 9.20
N PRO A 250 22.37 -27.78 8.29
CA PRO A 250 23.78 -28.11 8.17
C PRO A 250 24.59 -27.72 9.42
N GLU A 251 25.69 -28.41 9.68
CA GLU A 251 26.63 -28.00 10.73
C GLU A 251 27.30 -26.66 10.37
N GLY A 252 27.62 -25.84 11.38
CA GLY A 252 28.37 -24.59 11.19
C GLY A 252 27.51 -23.33 11.03
N ASN A 253 26.18 -23.43 11.12
CA ASN A 253 25.30 -22.27 11.26
C ASN A 253 25.54 -21.54 12.59
N LEU A 254 25.13 -20.27 12.67
CA LEU A 254 25.44 -19.38 13.79
C LEU A 254 24.88 -19.89 15.13
N PHE A 255 23.76 -20.61 15.09
CA PHE A 255 23.10 -21.17 16.26
C PHE A 255 22.82 -22.65 16.09
N GLU A 256 23.26 -23.44 17.08
CA GLU A 256 23.02 -24.89 17.11
C GLU A 256 21.51 -25.21 17.23
N PRO A 257 21.01 -26.26 16.56
CA PRO A 257 19.64 -26.73 16.69
C PRO A 257 19.22 -26.95 18.16
N GLY A 258 18.05 -26.39 18.52
CA GLY A 258 17.50 -26.49 19.88
C GLY A 258 18.02 -25.43 20.87
N THR A 259 18.89 -24.52 20.43
CA THR A 259 19.27 -23.34 21.22
C THR A 259 18.02 -22.46 21.45
N ALA A 260 17.77 -22.10 22.70
CA ALA A 260 16.57 -21.36 23.06
C ALA A 260 16.64 -19.91 22.54
N LYS A 261 15.52 -19.41 22.00
CA LYS A 261 15.39 -18.04 21.44
C LYS A 261 16.30 -17.77 20.24
N THR A 262 16.60 -18.80 19.46
CA THR A 262 17.39 -18.67 18.24
C THR A 262 16.79 -19.50 17.13
N ARG A 263 17.01 -19.08 15.88
CA ARG A 263 16.69 -19.84 14.66
C ARG A 263 17.96 -20.52 14.13
N PRO A 264 18.00 -21.86 14.05
CA PRO A 264 19.18 -22.58 13.60
C PRO A 264 19.45 -22.48 12.09
N GLU A 265 18.50 -21.94 11.32
CA GLU A 265 18.66 -21.65 9.89
C GLU A 265 19.65 -20.50 9.63
N ILE A 266 19.94 -19.67 10.63
CA ILE A 266 20.75 -18.46 10.48
C ILE A 266 22.23 -18.82 10.30
N PHE A 267 22.80 -18.47 9.14
CA PHE A 267 24.24 -18.51 8.90
C PHE A 267 24.88 -17.13 9.10
N VAL A 268 24.29 -16.09 8.51
CA VAL A 268 24.65 -14.69 8.79
C VAL A 268 23.45 -13.97 9.38
N MET A 269 23.68 -13.18 10.43
CA MET A 269 22.69 -12.23 10.95
C MET A 269 23.14 -10.79 10.86
N GLY A 270 22.20 -9.87 11.07
CA GLY A 270 22.51 -8.45 11.13
C GLY A 270 22.79 -7.85 9.76
N LEU A 271 21.89 -8.12 8.81
CA LEU A 271 21.91 -7.57 7.44
C LEU A 271 20.71 -6.66 7.22
N ARG A 272 20.86 -5.60 6.41
CA ARG A 272 19.75 -4.67 6.10
C ARG A 272 18.97 -5.11 4.86
N ASN A 273 19.63 -5.10 3.71
CA ASN A 273 19.11 -5.49 2.42
C ASN A 273 20.21 -6.18 1.58
N PRO A 274 20.52 -7.46 1.87
CA PRO A 274 21.47 -8.26 1.10
C PRO A 274 20.86 -8.70 -0.24
N PHE A 275 20.60 -7.74 -1.13
CA PHE A 275 19.65 -7.91 -2.24
C PHE A 275 20.07 -8.99 -3.26
N ARG A 276 21.35 -9.01 -3.65
CA ARG A 276 21.96 -10.07 -4.46
C ARG A 276 23.09 -10.76 -3.69
N LEU A 277 23.16 -12.07 -3.80
CA LEU A 277 24.19 -12.92 -3.22
C LEU A 277 24.80 -13.83 -4.31
N ALA A 278 26.01 -14.31 -4.07
CA ALA A 278 26.56 -15.45 -4.79
C ALA A 278 27.16 -16.43 -3.80
N VAL A 279 27.16 -17.72 -4.15
CA VAL A 279 27.89 -18.75 -3.43
C VAL A 279 28.86 -19.38 -4.39
N ASP A 280 30.14 -19.40 -4.02
CA ASP A 280 31.17 -20.08 -4.80
C ASP A 280 31.20 -21.57 -4.44
N PRO A 281 30.84 -22.48 -5.35
CA PRO A 281 30.82 -23.92 -5.06
C PRO A 281 32.22 -24.54 -4.92
N GLU A 282 33.30 -23.84 -5.31
CA GLU A 282 34.67 -24.35 -5.13
C GLU A 282 35.26 -24.04 -3.75
N THR A 283 34.86 -22.92 -3.15
CA THR A 283 35.39 -22.46 -1.86
C THR A 283 34.35 -22.42 -0.73
N ASP A 284 33.07 -22.63 -1.06
CA ASP A 284 31.90 -22.48 -0.20
C ASP A 284 31.74 -21.06 0.39
N ALA A 285 32.40 -20.06 -0.20
CA ALA A 285 32.26 -18.67 0.21
C ALA A 285 30.91 -18.10 -0.26
N VAL A 286 30.15 -17.51 0.65
CA VAL A 286 29.00 -16.68 0.30
C VAL A 286 29.43 -15.22 0.24
N MET A 287 29.02 -14.51 -0.81
CA MET A 287 29.32 -13.09 -1.02
C MET A 287 28.04 -12.32 -1.29
N TRP A 288 27.94 -11.08 -0.80
CA TRP A 288 26.76 -10.26 -0.99
C TRP A 288 27.09 -8.77 -0.90
N GLY A 289 26.26 -7.96 -1.56
CA GLY A 289 26.17 -6.53 -1.29
C GLY A 289 25.04 -6.26 -0.31
N ASP A 290 25.26 -5.41 0.70
CA ASP A 290 24.25 -5.01 1.69
C ASP A 290 24.07 -3.49 1.66
N TYR A 291 22.83 -3.04 1.46
CA TYR A 291 22.53 -1.61 1.35
C TYR A 291 22.47 -0.98 2.74
N GLY A 292 23.22 0.10 2.96
CA GLY A 292 23.16 0.96 4.14
C GLY A 292 21.95 1.88 4.20
N PRO A 293 21.79 2.65 5.29
CA PRO A 293 20.73 3.64 5.43
C PRO A 293 21.07 4.96 4.71
N ASP A 294 20.16 5.93 4.69
CA ASP A 294 20.19 7.05 3.71
C ASP A 294 20.75 8.39 4.27
N ALA A 295 21.46 8.37 5.40
CA ALA A 295 22.02 9.58 6.00
C ALA A 295 23.29 10.03 5.27
N GLY A 296 23.26 11.13 4.52
CA GLY A 296 24.44 11.64 3.80
C GLY A 296 25.53 12.32 4.65
N THR A 297 25.35 12.41 5.97
CA THR A 297 26.39 12.87 6.91
C THR A 297 26.31 12.15 8.25
N ALA A 298 27.43 12.12 8.99
CA ALA A 298 27.47 11.64 10.36
C ALA A 298 26.92 12.69 11.33
N ASP A 299 26.22 12.24 12.39
CA ASP A 299 25.71 13.08 13.47
C ASP A 299 26.06 12.46 14.83
N ALA A 300 26.65 13.28 15.71
CA ALA A 300 27.14 12.82 17.01
C ALA A 300 26.04 12.27 17.94
N ASN A 301 24.77 12.62 17.71
CA ASN A 301 23.58 12.16 18.45
C ASN A 301 22.92 10.94 17.78
N ARG A 302 23.23 10.61 16.52
CA ARG A 302 22.60 9.51 15.79
C ARG A 302 23.56 8.39 15.44
N GLY A 303 24.72 8.70 14.86
CA GLY A 303 25.68 7.70 14.38
C GLY A 303 26.46 8.16 13.14
N PRO A 304 27.13 7.23 12.45
CA PRO A 304 27.77 7.52 11.17
C PRO A 304 26.75 7.90 10.10
N MET A 305 27.26 8.37 8.97
CA MET A 305 26.49 8.41 7.72
C MET A 305 26.10 6.99 7.26
N GLY A 306 25.31 6.90 6.20
CA GLY A 306 24.96 5.63 5.56
C GLY A 306 26.10 5.02 4.77
N TYR A 307 26.61 3.87 5.21
CA TYR A 307 27.58 3.08 4.43
C TYR A 307 26.90 1.84 3.85
N VAL A 308 27.13 1.59 2.58
CA VAL A 308 26.87 0.27 1.99
C VAL A 308 28.09 -0.65 2.17
N GLU A 309 27.85 -1.95 2.10
CA GLU A 309 28.87 -2.96 2.36
C GLU A 309 28.88 -4.02 1.27
N TRP A 310 30.06 -4.55 0.97
CA TRP A 310 30.21 -5.82 0.28
C TRP A 310 31.01 -6.76 1.18
N GLN A 311 30.53 -7.98 1.34
CA GLN A 311 31.08 -8.93 2.30
C GLN A 311 31.22 -10.32 1.70
N THR A 312 32.13 -11.11 2.26
CA THR A 312 32.35 -12.51 1.92
C THR A 312 32.72 -13.33 3.16
N THR A 313 32.22 -14.56 3.27
CA THR A 313 32.58 -15.47 4.35
C THR A 313 32.31 -16.95 4.02
N THR A 314 33.11 -17.83 4.58
CA THR A 314 32.92 -19.29 4.66
C THR A 314 32.42 -19.73 6.05
N LYS A 315 32.22 -18.78 6.97
CA LYS A 315 31.86 -19.04 8.38
C LYS A 315 30.68 -18.19 8.82
N ALA A 316 29.86 -18.75 9.71
CA ALA A 316 28.74 -18.04 10.30
C ALA A 316 29.19 -16.81 11.10
N MET A 317 28.45 -15.71 11.02
CA MET A 317 28.80 -14.44 11.64
C MET A 317 27.59 -13.52 11.90
N ASN A 318 27.81 -12.50 12.74
CA ASN A 318 26.93 -11.35 12.85
C ASN A 318 27.57 -10.17 12.11
N SER A 319 26.93 -9.65 11.07
CA SER A 319 27.39 -8.53 10.24
C SER A 319 27.15 -7.16 10.89
N GLY A 320 26.37 -7.09 11.97
CA GLY A 320 26.33 -5.94 12.87
C GLY A 320 25.14 -4.98 12.72
N TRP A 321 24.46 -4.94 11.57
CA TRP A 321 23.24 -4.12 11.42
C TRP A 321 22.14 -4.59 12.39
N PRO A 322 21.33 -3.72 13.01
CA PRO A 322 21.27 -2.25 12.92
C PRO A 322 22.16 -1.45 13.87
N PHE A 323 23.12 -2.10 14.53
CA PHE A 323 23.89 -1.51 15.63
C PHE A 323 25.20 -0.89 15.16
N CYS A 324 25.88 -1.60 14.25
CA CYS A 324 27.20 -1.29 13.73
C CYS A 324 27.23 -1.41 12.20
N THR A 325 28.24 -0.81 11.58
CA THR A 325 28.44 -0.80 10.13
C THR A 325 29.92 -0.57 9.81
N GLY A 326 30.33 -0.88 8.59
CA GLY A 326 31.65 -0.66 8.04
C GLY A 326 32.71 -1.42 8.84
N ASP A 327 33.74 -0.71 9.30
CA ASP A 327 34.83 -1.29 10.09
C ASP A 327 34.52 -1.44 11.59
N ASN A 328 33.26 -1.23 12.01
CA ASN A 328 32.80 -1.20 13.40
C ASN A 328 33.44 -0.11 14.29
N SER A 329 34.17 0.85 13.71
CA SER A 329 34.79 1.94 14.48
C SER A 329 33.84 3.08 14.85
N LYS A 330 32.70 3.18 14.15
CA LYS A 330 31.68 4.23 14.31
C LYS A 330 30.29 3.60 14.47
N PRO A 331 29.94 3.06 15.65
CA PRO A 331 28.60 2.51 15.88
C PRO A 331 27.50 3.57 15.84
N TYR A 332 26.26 3.13 15.57
CA TYR A 332 25.08 3.96 15.79
C TYR A 332 24.83 4.17 17.29
N ARG A 333 23.91 5.09 17.60
CA ARG A 333 23.45 5.33 18.97
C ARG A 333 22.04 4.80 19.17
N ASP A 334 21.79 4.31 20.38
CA ASP A 334 20.48 3.89 20.84
C ASP A 334 19.58 5.11 21.05
N PHE A 335 18.96 5.58 19.98
CA PHE A 335 18.16 6.81 19.96
C PHE A 335 16.74 6.55 20.47
N ASP A 336 16.31 7.28 21.49
CA ASP A 336 14.95 7.17 22.04
C ASP A 336 13.97 7.96 21.18
N PHE A 337 13.15 7.28 20.38
CA PHE A 337 12.15 7.87 19.50
C PHE A 337 10.92 8.45 20.23
N ALA A 338 10.67 8.05 21.49
CA ALA A 338 9.58 8.62 22.29
C ALA A 338 9.95 10.00 22.85
N THR A 339 11.22 10.20 23.20
CA THR A 339 11.73 11.47 23.74
C THR A 339 12.54 12.31 22.76
N LEU A 340 12.92 11.73 21.61
CA LEU A 340 13.82 12.28 20.60
C LEU A 340 15.18 12.68 21.19
N THR A 341 15.75 11.81 22.04
CA THR A 341 17.04 12.06 22.70
C THR A 341 18.06 10.95 22.43
N PRO A 342 19.37 11.28 22.34
CA PRO A 342 20.40 10.29 22.07
C PRO A 342 20.76 9.47 23.32
N GLY A 343 20.68 8.15 23.22
CA GLY A 343 21.23 7.21 24.20
C GLY A 343 22.72 6.90 23.95
N PRO A 344 23.29 5.86 24.60
CA PRO A 344 24.69 5.47 24.40
C PRO A 344 24.95 5.00 22.96
N ALA A 345 26.22 5.04 22.56
CA ALA A 345 26.65 4.33 21.35
C ALA A 345 26.58 2.80 21.59
N PHE A 346 26.22 2.03 20.57
CA PHE A 346 26.21 0.57 20.68
C PHE A 346 27.63 0.00 20.85
N ASP A 347 27.74 -1.10 21.58
CA ASP A 347 28.98 -1.85 21.73
C ASP A 347 29.03 -2.96 20.65
N CYS A 348 29.83 -2.76 19.60
CA CYS A 348 29.95 -3.74 18.52
C CYS A 348 30.53 -5.09 18.98
N ALA A 349 31.25 -5.15 20.10
CA ALA A 349 31.77 -6.40 20.63
C ALA A 349 30.71 -7.22 21.40
N ALA A 350 29.63 -6.58 21.83
CA ALA A 350 28.49 -7.22 22.51
C ALA A 350 27.21 -6.39 22.33
N PRO A 351 26.62 -6.35 21.11
CA PRO A 351 25.44 -5.55 20.85
C PRO A 351 24.26 -6.01 21.72
N VAL A 352 23.44 -5.06 22.15
CA VAL A 352 22.26 -5.34 22.98
C VAL A 352 20.99 -5.02 22.19
N ASN A 353 20.12 -6.01 22.07
CA ASN A 353 18.79 -5.85 21.49
C ASN A 353 17.73 -5.83 22.60
N ASP A 354 17.38 -4.63 23.02
CA ASP A 354 16.38 -4.33 24.05
C ASP A 354 15.04 -3.84 23.47
N SER A 355 14.86 -3.96 22.15
CA SER A 355 13.59 -3.66 21.48
C SER A 355 12.42 -4.35 22.17
N ARG A 356 11.29 -3.64 22.30
CA ARG A 356 10.04 -4.25 22.79
C ARG A 356 9.51 -5.38 21.89
N TRP A 357 10.00 -5.47 20.65
CA TRP A 357 9.63 -6.48 19.66
C TRP A 357 10.62 -7.65 19.58
N ASN A 358 11.72 -7.62 20.35
CA ASN A 358 12.72 -8.69 20.33
C ASN A 358 12.14 -9.98 20.95
N THR A 359 12.13 -11.06 20.15
CA THR A 359 11.74 -12.41 20.57
C THR A 359 12.94 -13.32 20.80
N GLY A 360 14.15 -12.85 20.47
CA GLY A 360 15.41 -13.56 20.52
C GLY A 360 16.24 -13.29 21.78
N LEU A 361 17.55 -13.47 21.63
CA LEU A 361 18.54 -13.11 22.65
C LEU A 361 18.62 -11.60 22.80
N THR A 362 18.89 -11.15 24.02
CA THR A 362 19.13 -9.72 24.31
C THR A 362 20.60 -9.36 24.10
N GLU A 363 21.52 -10.22 24.54
CA GLU A 363 22.95 -10.08 24.27
C GLU A 363 23.27 -10.83 22.98
N LEU A 364 23.80 -10.13 21.98
CA LEU A 364 24.06 -10.66 20.66
C LEU A 364 25.54 -11.08 20.49
N PRO A 365 25.84 -11.98 19.54
CA PRO A 365 27.21 -12.22 19.11
C PRO A 365 27.89 -10.93 18.64
N ALA A 366 29.22 -10.85 18.78
CA ALA A 366 30.00 -9.70 18.33
C ALA A 366 29.78 -9.43 16.82
N ALA A 367 29.68 -8.15 16.45
CA ALA A 367 29.62 -7.72 15.07
C ALA A 367 30.99 -7.92 14.39
N THR A 368 30.94 -8.33 13.12
CA THR A 368 32.11 -8.56 12.28
C THR A 368 32.29 -7.35 11.35
N PRO A 369 33.49 -6.78 11.21
CA PRO A 369 33.74 -5.71 10.26
C PRO A 369 33.50 -6.15 8.81
N ALA A 370 32.96 -5.26 7.99
CA ALA A 370 32.74 -5.51 6.57
C ALA A 370 34.07 -5.67 5.81
N THR A 371 34.08 -6.53 4.79
CA THR A 371 35.25 -6.75 3.92
C THR A 371 35.55 -5.50 3.08
N LEU A 372 34.51 -4.89 2.50
CA LEU A 372 34.54 -3.64 1.76
C LEU A 372 33.34 -2.78 2.18
N TRP A 373 33.51 -1.47 2.33
CA TRP A 373 32.42 -0.54 2.68
C TRP A 373 32.65 0.84 2.08
N TYR A 374 31.60 1.56 1.72
CA TYR A 374 31.77 2.88 1.13
C TYR A 374 30.54 3.78 1.28
N GLY A 375 30.73 5.08 1.04
CA GLY A 375 29.71 6.13 1.21
C GLY A 375 29.55 7.04 -0.03
N ASP A 376 28.64 8.02 0.01
CA ASP A 376 28.29 8.82 -1.16
C ASP A 376 29.39 9.79 -1.61
N LYS A 377 30.17 10.38 -0.69
CA LYS A 377 31.16 11.40 -1.05
C LYS A 377 32.53 10.80 -1.32
N ASP A 378 33.35 11.49 -2.12
CA ASP A 378 34.75 11.08 -2.37
C ASP A 378 35.54 10.92 -1.06
N SER A 379 35.21 11.71 -0.03
CA SER A 379 35.81 11.63 1.31
C SER A 379 35.36 10.43 2.14
N ASP A 380 34.25 9.81 1.76
CA ASP A 380 33.63 8.70 2.47
C ASP A 380 34.03 7.35 1.88
N GLN A 381 34.85 7.38 0.82
CA GLN A 381 35.41 6.26 0.09
C GLN A 381 36.79 5.88 0.65
N PRO A 382 36.90 4.82 1.45
CA PRO A 382 38.19 4.27 1.88
C PRO A 382 39.10 3.77 0.74
N TRP A 383 38.55 3.55 -0.46
CA TRP A 383 39.27 3.06 -1.64
C TRP A 383 39.23 4.10 -2.80
N PRO A 384 40.39 4.63 -3.24
CA PRO A 384 40.45 5.58 -4.36
C PRO A 384 39.86 5.04 -5.67
N GLU A 385 39.92 3.73 -5.89
CA GLU A 385 39.39 3.05 -7.07
C GLU A 385 37.88 3.25 -7.21
N LEU A 386 37.11 3.14 -6.12
CA LEU A 386 35.66 3.30 -6.15
C LEU A 386 35.26 4.73 -6.59
N THR A 387 35.99 5.74 -6.11
CA THR A 387 35.86 7.12 -6.59
C THR A 387 36.23 7.25 -8.07
N ALA A 388 37.24 6.52 -8.54
CA ALA A 388 37.66 6.57 -9.94
C ALA A 388 36.66 5.90 -10.89
N PHE A 389 35.95 4.86 -10.45
CA PHE A 389 35.00 4.11 -11.28
C PHE A 389 33.78 4.94 -11.66
N ARG A 390 33.28 5.76 -10.73
CA ARG A 390 32.15 6.69 -10.96
C ARG A 390 32.51 8.00 -11.68
N GLY A 391 33.78 8.42 -11.60
CA GLY A 391 34.27 9.71 -12.09
C GLY A 391 34.08 10.89 -11.10
N PRO A 392 34.85 11.98 -11.22
CA PRO A 392 34.78 13.11 -10.28
C PRO A 392 33.42 13.82 -10.31
N GLY A 393 32.77 13.94 -9.15
CA GLY A 393 31.43 14.56 -9.06
C GLY A 393 30.31 13.75 -9.73
N GLY A 394 30.55 12.45 -9.97
CA GLY A 394 29.55 11.52 -10.49
C GLY A 394 28.31 11.44 -9.61
N PRO A 395 27.20 10.90 -10.14
CA PRO A 395 25.93 10.80 -9.42
C PRO A 395 26.10 10.17 -8.02
N GLY A 396 25.49 10.80 -7.01
CA GLY A 396 25.43 10.27 -5.64
C GLY A 396 24.40 9.14 -5.57
N GLY A 397 24.65 8.11 -4.76
CA GLY A 397 23.85 6.88 -4.71
C GLY A 397 24.73 5.66 -4.48
N GLN A 398 24.28 4.73 -3.65
CA GLN A 398 25.01 3.51 -3.28
C GLN A 398 24.06 2.31 -3.29
N ALA A 399 24.39 1.29 -4.08
CA ALA A 399 23.54 0.13 -4.31
C ALA A 399 24.37 -1.10 -4.75
N PRO A 400 25.21 -1.65 -3.85
CA PRO A 400 26.04 -2.80 -4.19
C PRO A 400 25.21 -4.07 -4.30
N MET A 401 25.51 -4.85 -5.32
CA MET A 401 24.99 -6.18 -5.56
C MET A 401 26.10 -7.21 -5.35
N GLY A 402 25.78 -8.37 -4.79
CA GLY A 402 26.63 -9.56 -4.91
C GLY A 402 26.79 -9.98 -6.37
N GLY A 403 27.76 -10.85 -6.64
CA GLY A 403 27.99 -11.38 -7.98
C GLY A 403 28.93 -12.58 -7.97
N PRO A 404 29.02 -13.31 -9.10
CA PRO A 404 29.63 -14.63 -9.14
C PRO A 404 31.16 -14.59 -9.03
N VAL A 405 31.75 -15.72 -8.66
CA VAL A 405 33.19 -15.96 -8.88
C VAL A 405 33.38 -16.58 -10.26
N TYR A 406 34.35 -16.08 -11.02
CA TYR A 406 34.72 -16.72 -12.28
C TYR A 406 35.74 -17.83 -12.04
N HIS A 407 35.44 -19.04 -12.52
CA HIS A 407 36.39 -20.15 -12.56
C HIS A 407 36.70 -20.53 -14.00
N TYR A 408 37.97 -20.45 -14.38
CA TYR A 408 38.41 -20.70 -15.74
C TYR A 408 38.49 -22.21 -16.01
N ASP A 409 37.66 -22.67 -16.95
CA ASP A 409 37.74 -24.03 -17.49
C ASP A 409 38.52 -24.05 -18.81
N ALA A 410 39.74 -24.61 -18.77
CA ALA A 410 40.58 -24.80 -19.95
C ALA A 410 39.95 -25.75 -20.99
N ASP A 411 39.16 -26.73 -20.53
CA ASP A 411 38.52 -27.75 -21.37
C ASP A 411 37.23 -27.24 -22.03
N ASN A 412 36.66 -26.12 -21.55
CA ASN A 412 35.51 -25.49 -22.18
C ASN A 412 35.87 -24.98 -23.60
N PRO A 413 35.28 -25.52 -24.68
CA PRO A 413 35.65 -25.14 -26.04
C PRO A 413 35.01 -23.83 -26.50
N ALA A 414 34.15 -23.22 -25.69
CA ALA A 414 33.44 -22.00 -26.05
C ALA A 414 34.43 -20.85 -26.31
N PRO A 415 34.39 -20.23 -27.50
CA PRO A 415 35.34 -19.18 -27.86
C PRO A 415 35.08 -17.86 -27.11
N GLY A 416 33.87 -17.68 -26.57
CA GLY A 416 33.44 -16.48 -25.83
C GLY A 416 33.78 -16.49 -24.35
N LYS A 417 34.38 -17.57 -23.82
CA LYS A 417 34.69 -17.69 -22.40
C LYS A 417 35.70 -16.65 -21.95
N PHE A 418 35.57 -16.15 -20.73
CA PHE A 418 36.51 -15.17 -20.19
C PHE A 418 37.94 -15.74 -20.11
N PRO A 419 38.98 -14.89 -20.22
CA PRO A 419 40.36 -15.34 -20.07
C PRO A 419 40.68 -15.85 -18.66
N GLU A 420 41.66 -16.75 -18.55
CA GLU A 420 42.19 -17.30 -17.27
C GLU A 420 42.62 -16.21 -16.27
N TYR A 421 42.90 -15.00 -16.75
CA TYR A 421 43.18 -13.84 -15.89
C TYR A 421 42.09 -13.58 -14.83
N TRP A 422 40.83 -13.88 -15.14
CA TRP A 422 39.71 -13.63 -14.24
C TRP A 422 39.48 -14.75 -13.21
N ASP A 423 40.20 -15.86 -13.32
CA ASP A 423 40.06 -17.03 -12.46
C ASP A 423 40.16 -16.68 -10.97
N GLY A 424 39.19 -17.16 -10.18
CA GLY A 424 39.08 -16.93 -8.74
C GLY A 424 38.70 -15.51 -8.32
N LYS A 425 38.38 -14.60 -9.25
CA LYS A 425 37.95 -13.23 -8.90
C LYS A 425 36.45 -13.17 -8.66
N ALA A 426 36.07 -12.47 -7.60
CA ALA A 426 34.69 -12.17 -7.25
C ALA A 426 34.20 -10.98 -8.08
N PHE A 427 33.00 -11.05 -8.65
CA PHE A 427 32.37 -9.92 -9.32
C PHE A 427 31.32 -9.31 -8.41
N PHE A 428 31.13 -8.00 -8.51
CA PHE A 428 30.02 -7.30 -7.87
C PHE A 428 29.56 -6.16 -8.77
N ALA A 429 28.27 -5.85 -8.71
CA ALA A 429 27.65 -4.80 -9.50
C ALA A 429 27.29 -3.60 -8.61
N GLU A 430 27.35 -2.41 -9.18
CA GLU A 430 26.85 -1.18 -8.55
C GLU A 430 25.66 -0.70 -9.38
N PHE A 431 24.47 -0.84 -8.80
CA PHE A 431 23.23 -0.53 -9.49
C PHE A 431 23.00 0.98 -9.70
N SER A 432 23.34 1.84 -8.74
CA SER A 432 23.10 3.29 -8.83
C SER A 432 24.18 4.04 -9.62
N GLN A 433 25.38 3.45 -9.76
CA GLN A 433 26.56 4.06 -10.39
C GLN A 433 26.97 3.38 -11.71
N ASP A 434 26.19 2.42 -12.19
CA ASP A 434 26.33 1.78 -13.51
C ASP A 434 27.71 1.19 -13.79
N TYR A 435 28.25 0.40 -12.87
CA TYR A 435 29.48 -0.34 -13.12
C TYR A 435 29.47 -1.76 -12.54
N VAL A 436 30.36 -2.57 -13.08
CA VAL A 436 30.70 -3.90 -12.54
C VAL A 436 32.18 -3.86 -12.17
N ALA A 437 32.54 -4.40 -11.01
CA ALA A 437 33.92 -4.51 -10.60
C ALA A 437 34.27 -5.94 -10.20
N ALA A 438 35.53 -6.30 -10.42
CA ALA A 438 36.12 -7.56 -9.99
C ALA A 438 37.05 -7.32 -8.79
N LEU A 439 36.92 -8.16 -7.77
CA LEU A 439 37.71 -8.14 -6.56
C LEU A 439 38.67 -9.33 -6.57
N THR A 440 39.94 -9.05 -6.28
CA THR A 440 40.91 -10.09 -5.92
C THR A 440 40.98 -10.17 -4.41
N LEU A 441 40.82 -11.38 -3.87
CA LEU A 441 40.82 -11.65 -2.44
C LEU A 441 42.07 -12.45 -2.05
N ASP A 442 42.63 -12.17 -0.88
CA ASP A 442 43.71 -12.98 -0.29
C ASP A 442 43.14 -14.24 0.41
N GLY A 443 42.45 -15.09 -0.36
CA GLY A 443 41.64 -16.22 0.10
C GLY A 443 40.15 -15.88 0.26
N PRO A 444 39.24 -16.86 0.41
CA PRO A 444 37.79 -16.65 0.37
C PRO A 444 37.27 -15.74 1.50
N ASP A 445 37.87 -15.80 2.69
CA ASP A 445 37.56 -14.89 3.83
C ASP A 445 38.51 -13.68 3.90
N GLY A 446 39.37 -13.51 2.89
CA GLY A 446 40.49 -12.57 2.91
C GLY A 446 40.06 -11.12 2.64
N PRO A 447 40.92 -10.13 2.97
CA PRO A 447 40.69 -8.76 2.54
C PRO A 447 40.78 -8.64 1.01
N VAL A 448 40.12 -7.62 0.48
CA VAL A 448 40.26 -7.22 -0.93
C VAL A 448 41.67 -6.65 -1.15
N SER A 449 42.45 -7.29 -2.02
CA SER A 449 43.80 -6.86 -2.37
C SER A 449 43.86 -6.06 -3.68
N LYS A 450 42.83 -6.16 -4.54
CA LYS A 450 42.70 -5.38 -5.78
C LYS A 450 41.24 -5.22 -6.22
N LEU A 451 40.90 -4.02 -6.71
CA LEU A 451 39.63 -3.70 -7.38
C LEU A 451 39.89 -3.38 -8.85
N GLU A 452 39.07 -3.91 -9.75
CA GLU A 452 39.19 -3.69 -11.20
C GLU A 452 37.83 -3.33 -11.79
N ASN A 453 37.72 -2.21 -12.50
CA ASN A 453 36.51 -1.83 -13.22
C ASN A 453 36.37 -2.68 -14.48
N VAL A 454 35.36 -3.55 -14.51
CA VAL A 454 35.12 -4.50 -15.59
C VAL A 454 34.29 -3.82 -16.67
N LEU A 455 34.86 -3.70 -17.86
CA LEU A 455 34.24 -3.00 -18.99
C LEU A 455 33.72 -1.61 -18.61
N PRO A 456 34.59 -0.65 -18.30
CA PRO A 456 34.18 0.69 -17.91
C PRO A 456 33.29 1.34 -18.98
N ASN A 457 32.21 2.00 -18.56
CA ASN A 457 31.28 2.68 -19.49
C ASN A 457 31.97 3.72 -20.38
N SER A 458 33.04 4.38 -19.91
CA SER A 458 33.85 5.32 -20.69
C SER A 458 34.57 4.68 -21.89
N GLU A 459 34.97 3.41 -21.76
CA GLU A 459 35.65 2.64 -22.80
C GLU A 459 34.62 1.98 -23.75
N ARG A 460 33.48 1.54 -23.21
CA ARG A 460 32.40 0.93 -24.00
C ARG A 460 31.82 1.86 -25.03
N SER A 461 31.54 3.11 -24.64
CA SER A 461 31.03 4.12 -25.57
C SER A 461 32.01 4.40 -26.72
N GLN A 462 33.32 4.30 -26.47
CA GLN A 462 34.34 4.45 -27.52
C GLN A 462 34.41 3.23 -28.45
N ASN A 463 34.08 2.04 -27.93
CA ASN A 463 34.13 0.77 -28.65
C ASN A 463 32.77 0.35 -29.26
N GLY A 464 31.74 1.21 -29.19
CA GLY A 464 30.42 0.91 -29.75
C GLY A 464 29.66 -0.20 -29.00
N ILE A 465 30.02 -0.46 -27.75
CA ILE A 465 29.38 -1.46 -26.88
C ILE A 465 28.29 -0.72 -26.08
N PRO A 466 27.05 -1.27 -25.93
CA PRO A 466 26.03 -0.71 -25.03
C PRO A 466 26.60 -0.46 -23.63
N GLN A 467 26.06 0.41 -22.78
CA GLN A 467 26.59 0.67 -21.42
C GLN A 467 26.11 -0.37 -20.39
N TRP A 468 26.75 -0.42 -19.21
CA TRP A 468 26.12 -0.92 -17.98
C TRP A 468 25.03 0.07 -17.62
N ASP A 469 23.88 -0.43 -17.22
CA ASP A 469 22.68 0.39 -17.02
C ASP A 469 21.82 -0.28 -15.93
N ASN A 470 22.03 0.17 -14.69
CA ASN A 470 21.55 -0.44 -13.47
C ASN A 470 21.62 -1.98 -13.46
N PRO A 471 22.83 -2.59 -13.45
CA PRO A 471 22.97 -4.04 -13.48
C PRO A 471 22.26 -4.68 -12.28
N MET A 472 21.27 -5.50 -12.57
CA MET A 472 20.36 -6.08 -11.57
C MET A 472 20.81 -7.46 -11.10
N ASP A 473 21.37 -8.27 -12.02
CA ASP A 473 21.85 -9.61 -11.73
C ASP A 473 22.91 -10.09 -12.73
N LEU A 474 23.81 -10.99 -12.28
CA LEU A 474 25.02 -11.45 -12.97
C LEU A 474 25.22 -12.96 -12.77
N GLU A 475 25.40 -13.73 -13.86
CA GLU A 475 25.71 -15.17 -13.77
C GLU A 475 26.68 -15.60 -14.87
N PHE A 476 27.64 -16.47 -14.57
CA PHE A 476 28.44 -17.11 -15.62
C PHE A 476 27.74 -18.35 -16.17
N GLY A 477 27.54 -18.38 -17.49
CA GLY A 477 26.93 -19.51 -18.16
C GLY A 477 27.87 -20.70 -18.35
N PRO A 478 27.35 -21.87 -18.79
CA PRO A 478 28.16 -23.06 -19.10
C PRO A 478 29.14 -22.85 -20.27
N ASP A 479 28.97 -21.79 -21.05
CA ASP A 479 29.88 -21.33 -22.11
C ASP A 479 31.01 -20.40 -21.58
N GLY A 480 31.06 -20.15 -20.27
CA GLY A 480 32.07 -19.30 -19.62
C GLY A 480 31.91 -17.82 -19.94
N ALA A 481 30.79 -17.41 -20.52
CA ALA A 481 30.42 -16.03 -20.77
C ALA A 481 29.62 -15.46 -19.58
N LEU A 482 29.68 -14.14 -19.37
CA LEU A 482 28.94 -13.47 -18.29
C LEU A 482 27.56 -13.04 -18.81
N TYR A 483 26.49 -13.52 -18.20
CA TYR A 483 25.12 -13.09 -18.46
C TYR A 483 24.74 -11.99 -17.49
N VAL A 484 24.04 -10.99 -18.01
CA VAL A 484 23.75 -9.75 -17.29
C VAL A 484 22.31 -9.36 -17.55
N LEU A 485 21.56 -9.12 -16.49
CA LEU A 485 20.24 -8.52 -16.54
C LEU A 485 20.35 -7.05 -16.12
N ASP A 486 20.08 -6.14 -17.04
CA ASP A 486 20.02 -4.70 -16.75
C ASP A 486 18.58 -4.28 -16.45
N TYR A 487 18.41 -3.42 -15.45
CA TYR A 487 17.11 -2.85 -15.10
C TYR A 487 16.74 -1.62 -15.93
N GLY A 488 17.72 -0.78 -16.29
CA GLY A 488 17.54 0.44 -17.06
C GLY A 488 16.88 1.60 -16.30
N ASP A 489 16.84 2.79 -16.92
CA ASP A 489 16.32 4.02 -16.34
C ASP A 489 14.78 4.03 -16.29
N GLY A 490 14.24 4.16 -15.08
CA GLY A 490 12.80 4.30 -14.83
C GLY A 490 12.33 3.47 -13.64
N PHE A 491 11.04 3.56 -13.31
CA PHE A 491 10.53 3.04 -12.04
C PHE A 491 9.28 2.18 -12.20
N PHE A 492 9.28 0.99 -11.57
CA PHE A 492 8.10 0.15 -11.33
C PHE A 492 7.41 -0.39 -12.58
N ARG A 493 8.15 -0.52 -13.69
CA ARG A 493 7.69 -1.01 -14.98
C ARG A 493 8.85 -1.60 -15.76
N GLN A 494 8.55 -2.14 -16.95
CA GLN A 494 9.59 -2.43 -17.92
C GLN A 494 10.17 -1.12 -18.46
N ASN A 495 11.46 -0.90 -18.23
CA ASN A 495 12.15 0.26 -18.75
C ASN A 495 12.55 0.03 -20.22
N PRO A 496 12.55 1.07 -21.08
CA PRO A 496 12.84 0.90 -22.52
C PRO A 496 14.26 0.39 -22.84
N ASP A 497 15.19 0.65 -21.94
CA ASP A 497 16.61 0.34 -21.95
C ASP A 497 16.97 -0.94 -21.18
N ALA A 498 16.08 -1.42 -20.29
CA ALA A 498 16.17 -2.74 -19.66
C ALA A 498 16.47 -3.85 -20.69
N GLY A 499 17.24 -4.85 -20.29
CA GLY A 499 17.58 -5.93 -21.20
C GLY A 499 18.36 -7.07 -20.57
N LEU A 500 18.33 -8.21 -21.24
CA LEU A 500 19.17 -9.35 -20.93
C LEU A 500 20.29 -9.44 -21.97
N TYR A 501 21.51 -9.60 -21.51
CA TYR A 501 22.72 -9.59 -22.33
C TYR A 501 23.65 -10.74 -21.97
N ARG A 502 24.54 -11.04 -22.91
CA ARG A 502 25.69 -11.92 -22.70
C ARG A 502 26.97 -11.16 -23.07
N ILE A 503 27.97 -11.24 -22.21
CA ILE A 503 29.29 -10.67 -22.41
C ILE A 503 30.22 -11.79 -22.84
N ASP A 504 30.74 -11.68 -24.06
CA ASP A 504 31.68 -12.64 -24.63
C ASP A 504 33.08 -12.01 -24.69
N TYR A 505 34.13 -12.80 -24.40
CA TYR A 505 35.48 -12.47 -24.82
C TYR A 505 35.63 -12.84 -26.30
N ALA A 506 35.78 -11.84 -27.16
CA ALA A 506 35.83 -12.00 -28.60
C ALA A 506 36.89 -11.07 -29.20
N GLU A 507 38.09 -11.59 -29.47
CA GLU A 507 39.12 -10.81 -30.18
C GLU A 507 38.72 -10.58 -31.65
N GLY A 508 38.97 -9.37 -32.17
CA GLY A 508 38.68 -9.02 -33.57
C GLY A 508 37.20 -8.72 -33.82
N ASN A 509 36.62 -9.31 -34.87
CA ASN A 509 35.27 -9.01 -35.37
C ASN A 509 34.19 -9.31 -34.32
N LYS A 510 33.33 -8.34 -34.01
CA LYS A 510 32.20 -8.47 -33.09
C LYS A 510 30.90 -8.81 -33.84
N ALA A 511 29.92 -9.32 -33.11
CA ALA A 511 28.61 -9.59 -33.66
C ALA A 511 27.84 -8.27 -33.83
N PRO A 512 27.10 -8.10 -34.93
CA PRO A 512 26.27 -6.93 -35.11
C PRO A 512 25.09 -6.94 -34.13
N THR A 513 24.66 -5.76 -33.68
CA THR A 513 23.46 -5.59 -32.85
C THR A 513 22.23 -5.51 -33.74
N ALA A 514 21.33 -6.48 -33.62
CA ALA A 514 20.06 -6.50 -34.36
C ALA A 514 18.99 -5.69 -33.63
N VAL A 515 18.34 -4.75 -34.32
CA VAL A 515 17.26 -3.92 -33.75
C VAL A 515 16.04 -3.96 -34.65
N ILE A 516 14.89 -4.39 -34.09
CA ILE A 516 13.59 -4.37 -34.77
C ILE A 516 12.78 -3.16 -34.32
N LYS A 517 12.37 -2.34 -35.29
CA LYS A 517 11.29 -1.36 -35.10
C LYS A 517 10.06 -1.81 -35.88
N ALA A 518 8.91 -1.91 -35.20
CA ALA A 518 7.60 -2.11 -35.83
C ALA A 518 6.76 -0.84 -35.69
N ASP A 519 5.98 -0.49 -36.71
CA ASP A 519 5.06 0.66 -36.66
C ASP A 519 3.85 0.43 -35.73
N ARG A 520 3.54 -0.84 -35.47
CA ARG A 520 2.58 -1.30 -34.45
C ARG A 520 2.90 -2.73 -34.03
N THR A 521 2.62 -3.06 -32.79
CA THR A 521 2.85 -4.40 -32.21
C THR A 521 1.55 -5.12 -31.84
N SER A 522 0.43 -4.43 -31.95
CA SER A 522 -0.89 -5.00 -31.73
C SER A 522 -1.95 -4.36 -32.62
N GLY A 523 -3.11 -5.03 -32.79
CA GLY A 523 -4.22 -4.51 -33.58
C GLY A 523 -5.16 -5.59 -34.12
N GLN A 524 -6.26 -5.18 -34.75
CA GLN A 524 -7.25 -6.10 -35.33
C GLN A 524 -6.79 -6.76 -36.64
N ALA A 525 -7.22 -8.00 -36.87
CA ALA A 525 -7.03 -8.69 -38.15
C ALA A 525 -7.93 -8.08 -39.26
N PRO A 526 -7.44 -7.97 -40.51
CA PRO A 526 -6.05 -8.18 -40.92
C PRO A 526 -5.16 -7.01 -40.47
N LEU A 527 -4.03 -7.32 -39.82
CA LEU A 527 -3.07 -6.34 -39.32
C LEU A 527 -1.89 -6.22 -40.26
N ALA A 528 -1.78 -5.10 -40.98
CA ALA A 528 -0.56 -4.76 -41.71
C ALA A 528 0.47 -4.16 -40.75
N VAL A 529 1.71 -4.65 -40.79
CA VAL A 529 2.82 -4.17 -39.97
C VAL A 529 4.02 -3.88 -40.88
N SER A 530 4.65 -2.73 -40.66
CA SER A 530 5.90 -2.34 -41.30
C SER A 530 7.03 -2.50 -40.30
N PHE A 531 8.08 -3.22 -40.71
CA PHE A 531 9.27 -3.48 -39.92
C PHE A 531 10.47 -2.74 -40.51
N SER A 532 11.34 -2.26 -39.63
CA SER A 532 12.59 -1.61 -39.98
C SER A 532 13.73 -2.16 -39.12
N ALA A 533 14.84 -2.48 -39.78
CA ALA A 533 16.10 -2.89 -39.16
C ALA A 533 17.14 -1.75 -39.13
N THR A 534 16.77 -0.52 -39.48
CA THR A 534 17.74 0.59 -39.64
C THR A 534 18.39 1.04 -38.34
N GLY A 535 17.88 0.60 -37.19
CA GLY A 535 18.54 0.80 -35.89
C GLY A 535 19.64 -0.22 -35.61
N SER A 536 19.84 -1.22 -36.47
CA SER A 536 20.89 -2.23 -36.30
C SER A 536 22.25 -1.64 -36.65
N SER A 537 23.28 -2.06 -35.94
CA SER A 537 24.65 -1.56 -36.09
C SER A 537 25.67 -2.68 -36.00
N ASP A 538 26.84 -2.42 -36.58
CA ASP A 538 28.03 -3.25 -36.47
C ASP A 538 29.08 -2.46 -35.71
N PRO A 539 29.73 -3.00 -34.66
CA PRO A 539 30.75 -2.27 -33.90
C PRO A 539 31.89 -1.76 -34.79
N GLU A 540 32.23 -2.49 -35.84
CA GLU A 540 33.25 -2.15 -36.84
C GLU A 540 32.71 -1.28 -38.00
N ASN A 541 31.45 -0.86 -37.94
CA ASN A 541 30.74 -0.12 -38.98
C ASN A 541 30.71 -0.83 -40.36
N GLY A 542 30.72 -2.17 -40.36
CA GLY A 542 30.56 -3.01 -41.53
C GLY A 542 29.18 -2.90 -42.19
N GLU A 543 29.11 -3.19 -43.50
CA GLU A 543 27.83 -3.22 -44.23
C GLU A 543 27.01 -4.45 -43.81
N LEU A 544 25.79 -4.21 -43.33
CA LEU A 544 24.93 -5.25 -42.79
C LEU A 544 23.99 -5.87 -43.82
N THR A 545 23.78 -7.18 -43.70
CA THR A 545 22.73 -7.91 -44.42
C THR A 545 21.59 -8.30 -43.46
N TYR A 546 20.36 -8.25 -43.95
CA TYR A 546 19.15 -8.40 -43.14
C TYR A 546 18.29 -9.55 -43.67
N GLN A 547 17.95 -10.48 -42.78
CA GLN A 547 17.02 -11.56 -43.05
C GLN A 547 15.92 -11.56 -41.99
N TRP A 548 14.68 -11.81 -42.42
CA TRP A 548 13.50 -11.74 -41.57
C TRP A 548 12.71 -13.05 -41.63
N ASP A 549 12.26 -13.50 -40.46
CA ASP A 549 11.18 -14.46 -40.30
C ASP A 549 9.99 -13.69 -39.72
N LEU A 550 8.97 -13.42 -40.54
CA LEU A 550 7.84 -12.57 -40.16
C LEU A 550 6.61 -13.36 -39.71
N ASP A 551 6.57 -14.69 -39.84
CA ASP A 551 5.45 -15.51 -39.38
C ASP A 551 5.79 -16.45 -38.23
N GLY A 552 7.08 -16.51 -37.86
CA GLY A 552 7.58 -17.28 -36.73
C GLY A 552 7.71 -18.77 -37.04
N ASP A 553 7.76 -19.16 -38.32
CA ASP A 553 7.79 -20.58 -38.72
C ASP A 553 9.17 -21.24 -38.56
N GLY A 554 10.21 -20.45 -38.25
CA GLY A 554 11.58 -20.94 -38.16
C GLY A 554 12.49 -20.49 -39.31
N THR A 555 11.92 -20.00 -40.41
CA THR A 555 12.60 -19.75 -41.69
C THR A 555 12.74 -18.26 -41.97
N PHE A 556 13.95 -17.82 -42.31
CA PHE A 556 14.18 -16.42 -42.74
C PHE A 556 13.97 -16.28 -44.25
N ASP A 557 12.76 -15.92 -44.66
CA ASP A 557 12.32 -15.90 -46.06
C ASP A 557 12.13 -14.49 -46.66
N ALA A 558 12.23 -13.43 -45.85
CA ALA A 558 12.24 -12.03 -46.29
C ALA A 558 13.60 -11.35 -46.06
N THR A 559 13.92 -10.32 -46.84
CA THR A 559 15.24 -9.64 -46.80
C THR A 559 15.14 -8.13 -46.97
N GLY A 560 16.12 -7.39 -46.44
CA GLY A 560 16.27 -5.94 -46.61
C GLY A 560 16.05 -5.14 -45.32
N ALA A 561 16.49 -3.89 -45.30
CA ALA A 561 16.43 -3.04 -44.09
C ALA A 561 15.01 -2.60 -43.70
N ALA A 562 14.03 -2.75 -44.60
CA ALA A 562 12.62 -2.50 -44.33
C ALA A 562 11.75 -3.52 -45.07
N VAL A 563 10.77 -4.09 -44.38
CA VAL A 563 9.85 -5.12 -44.91
C VAL A 563 8.43 -4.89 -44.37
N THR A 564 7.42 -5.44 -45.02
CA THR A 564 6.03 -5.36 -44.56
C THR A 564 5.38 -6.75 -44.53
N ARG A 565 4.51 -6.99 -43.54
CA ARG A 565 3.71 -8.22 -43.42
C ARG A 565 2.28 -7.87 -43.05
N THR A 566 1.32 -8.53 -43.69
CA THR A 566 -0.08 -8.50 -43.26
C THR A 566 -0.43 -9.82 -42.59
N TYR A 567 -0.81 -9.78 -41.32
CA TYR A 567 -1.30 -10.93 -40.56
C TYR A 567 -2.81 -11.01 -40.69
N SER A 568 -3.31 -12.07 -41.32
CA SER A 568 -4.74 -12.21 -41.65
C SER A 568 -5.57 -12.83 -40.51
N ASP A 569 -4.91 -13.56 -39.62
CA ASP A 569 -5.55 -14.35 -38.57
C ASP A 569 -5.21 -13.79 -37.18
N ASN A 570 -6.14 -13.94 -36.24
CA ASN A 570 -5.88 -13.60 -34.85
C ASN A 570 -4.84 -14.56 -34.23
N GLY A 571 -3.96 -14.03 -33.40
CA GLY A 571 -2.91 -14.80 -32.73
C GLY A 571 -1.72 -13.94 -32.30
N GLN A 572 -0.76 -14.56 -31.64
CA GLN A 572 0.55 -13.96 -31.36
C GLN A 572 1.58 -14.53 -32.33
N PHE A 573 2.29 -13.65 -33.03
CA PHE A 573 3.32 -14.00 -34.01
C PHE A 573 4.66 -13.44 -33.56
N GLN A 574 5.75 -14.16 -33.81
CA GLN A 574 7.09 -13.71 -33.45
C GLN A 574 7.84 -13.28 -34.71
N ALA A 575 7.95 -11.97 -34.93
CA ALA A 575 8.78 -11.44 -36.00
C ALA A 575 10.24 -11.44 -35.54
N ARG A 576 11.13 -12.07 -36.31
CA ARG A 576 12.56 -12.21 -36.00
C ARG A 576 13.41 -11.57 -37.08
N LEU A 577 14.50 -10.94 -36.64
CA LEU A 577 15.50 -10.31 -37.47
C LEU A 577 16.83 -10.99 -37.21
N LYS A 578 17.49 -11.40 -38.29
CA LYS A 578 18.90 -11.76 -38.30
C LYS A 578 19.68 -10.71 -39.07
N VAL A 579 20.66 -10.13 -38.42
CA VAL A 579 21.61 -9.19 -39.01
C VAL A 579 22.95 -9.88 -39.12
N THR A 580 23.58 -9.85 -40.29
CA THR A 580 24.90 -10.49 -40.51
C THR A 580 25.87 -9.49 -41.11
N ASP A 581 27.07 -9.42 -40.54
CA ASP A 581 28.16 -8.55 -40.99
C ASP A 581 28.91 -9.15 -42.22
N PRO A 582 29.87 -8.42 -42.83
CA PRO A 582 30.65 -8.93 -43.96
C PRO A 582 31.61 -10.09 -43.65
N GLN A 583 31.89 -10.32 -42.37
CA GLN A 583 32.83 -11.32 -41.86
C GLN A 583 32.14 -12.59 -41.36
N GLY A 584 30.81 -12.60 -41.33
CA GLY A 584 29.94 -13.74 -41.09
C GLY A 584 29.40 -13.87 -39.67
N LYS A 585 29.68 -12.95 -38.72
CA LYS A 585 28.98 -12.98 -37.43
C LYS A 585 27.57 -12.40 -37.58
N SER A 586 26.67 -12.82 -36.69
CA SER A 586 25.27 -12.41 -36.74
C SER A 586 24.66 -12.14 -35.38
N GLY A 587 23.84 -11.11 -35.30
CA GLY A 587 22.95 -10.82 -34.19
C GLY A 587 21.50 -11.22 -34.50
N LEU A 588 20.75 -11.57 -33.46
CA LEU A 588 19.33 -11.90 -33.53
C LEU A 588 18.53 -10.97 -32.64
N SER A 589 17.31 -10.65 -33.07
CA SER A 589 16.32 -9.93 -32.29
C SER A 589 14.94 -10.43 -32.66
N SER A 590 13.98 -10.33 -31.73
CA SER A 590 12.58 -10.68 -31.99
C SER A 590 11.62 -9.66 -31.42
N ARG A 591 10.41 -9.62 -31.98
CA ARG A 591 9.31 -8.77 -31.53
C ARG A 591 7.99 -9.52 -31.68
N GLN A 592 7.26 -9.63 -30.57
CA GLN A 592 5.92 -10.20 -30.58
C GLN A 592 4.92 -9.24 -31.22
N ILE A 593 4.10 -9.76 -32.14
CA ILE A 593 3.00 -9.07 -32.79
C ILE A 593 1.70 -9.75 -32.39
N THR A 594 0.79 -8.99 -31.77
CA THR A 594 -0.49 -9.48 -31.25
C THR A 594 -1.63 -9.07 -32.18
N VAL A 595 -2.29 -10.02 -32.82
CA VAL A 595 -3.32 -9.75 -33.82
C VAL A 595 -4.67 -10.22 -33.29
N GLY A 596 -5.68 -9.35 -33.30
CA GLY A 596 -7.02 -9.60 -32.78
C GLY A 596 -7.28 -8.99 -31.40
N ASN A 597 -6.25 -8.49 -30.71
CA ASN A 597 -6.34 -7.68 -29.49
C ASN A 597 -5.37 -6.50 -29.61
N THR A 598 -5.81 -5.28 -29.30
CA THR A 598 -5.00 -4.07 -29.35
C THR A 598 -4.60 -3.68 -27.93
N ALA A 599 -3.30 -3.50 -27.69
CA ALA A 599 -2.83 -3.08 -26.37
C ALA A 599 -3.47 -1.72 -25.99
N PRO A 600 -3.99 -1.57 -24.76
CA PRO A 600 -4.66 -0.35 -24.35
C PRO A 600 -3.65 0.80 -24.27
N THR A 601 -4.06 1.99 -24.69
CA THR A 601 -3.26 3.21 -24.48
C THR A 601 -3.68 3.87 -23.18
N VAL A 602 -2.75 4.02 -22.24
CA VAL A 602 -3.00 4.68 -20.96
C VAL A 602 -2.40 6.08 -20.99
N LYS A 603 -3.14 7.05 -20.45
CA LYS A 603 -2.65 8.41 -20.26
C LYS A 603 -3.01 8.90 -18.86
N ILE A 604 -2.02 9.42 -18.15
CA ILE A 604 -2.24 10.20 -16.93
C ILE A 604 -2.74 11.60 -17.37
N THR A 605 -3.95 11.94 -16.94
CA THR A 605 -4.59 13.24 -17.21
C THR A 605 -4.35 14.26 -16.11
N SER A 606 -4.04 13.78 -14.90
CA SER A 606 -3.60 14.53 -13.73
C SER A 606 -2.85 13.56 -12.81
N PRO A 607 -1.84 14.00 -12.05
CA PRO A 607 -1.15 15.30 -12.19
C PRO A 607 -0.38 15.43 -13.51
N PRO A 608 0.00 16.64 -13.96
CA PRO A 608 0.95 16.81 -15.06
C PRO A 608 2.34 16.33 -14.65
N ASP A 609 3.09 15.83 -15.62
CA ASP A 609 4.48 15.44 -15.45
C ASP A 609 5.35 16.66 -15.12
N GLY A 610 6.28 16.50 -14.18
CA GLY A 610 7.06 17.57 -13.55
C GLY A 610 6.30 18.46 -12.56
N GLY A 611 5.07 18.09 -12.18
CA GLY A 611 4.24 18.87 -11.26
C GLY A 611 4.82 18.94 -9.84
N PHE A 612 4.70 20.10 -9.18
CA PHE A 612 5.27 20.32 -7.84
C PHE A 612 4.34 19.87 -6.71
N PHE A 613 4.87 19.27 -5.64
CA PHE A 613 4.13 18.90 -4.43
C PHE A 613 4.98 19.09 -3.15
N ASN A 614 4.38 18.97 -1.97
CA ASN A 614 5.11 18.80 -0.71
C ASN A 614 4.84 17.41 -0.14
N TRP A 615 5.83 16.82 0.52
CA TRP A 615 5.62 15.60 1.30
C TRP A 615 4.49 15.80 2.32
N GLY A 616 3.59 14.82 2.37
CA GLY A 616 2.34 14.82 3.13
C GLY A 616 1.14 15.36 2.35
N ASP A 617 1.33 15.94 1.16
CA ASP A 617 0.22 16.32 0.30
C ASP A 617 -0.51 15.07 -0.23
N ALA A 618 -1.83 15.20 -0.39
CA ALA A 618 -2.60 14.31 -1.24
C ALA A 618 -2.55 14.84 -2.68
N VAL A 619 -2.15 14.01 -3.64
CA VAL A 619 -2.04 14.35 -5.06
C VAL A 619 -3.18 13.67 -5.83
N PRO A 620 -4.12 14.44 -6.41
CA PRO A 620 -5.19 13.89 -7.24
C PRO A 620 -4.63 13.30 -8.53
N TYR A 621 -5.01 12.06 -8.82
CA TYR A 621 -4.71 11.43 -10.09
C TYR A 621 -5.99 11.10 -10.88
N GLY A 622 -5.86 11.09 -12.20
CA GLY A 622 -6.90 10.66 -13.11
C GLY A 622 -6.29 10.13 -14.40
N ILE A 623 -6.89 9.09 -14.97
CA ILE A 623 -6.39 8.45 -16.18
C ILE A 623 -7.45 8.44 -17.29
N ALA A 624 -6.97 8.41 -18.52
CA ALA A 624 -7.76 8.04 -19.69
C ALA A 624 -7.18 6.75 -20.27
N VAL A 625 -8.07 5.83 -20.66
CA VAL A 625 -7.70 4.57 -21.30
C VAL A 625 -8.46 4.49 -22.61
N GLU A 626 -7.73 4.23 -23.69
CA GLU A 626 -8.30 3.92 -25.00
C GLU A 626 -8.02 2.46 -25.33
N ASP A 627 -9.10 1.69 -25.49
CA ASP A 627 -9.07 0.29 -25.87
C ASP A 627 -10.12 0.08 -26.98
N PRO A 628 -9.70 -0.24 -28.22
CA PRO A 628 -10.62 -0.41 -29.34
C PRO A 628 -11.62 -1.57 -29.16
N GLU A 629 -11.29 -2.58 -28.36
CA GLU A 629 -12.08 -3.80 -28.18
C GLU A 629 -12.99 -3.75 -26.94
N ASP A 630 -12.54 -3.10 -25.86
CA ASP A 630 -13.27 -3.01 -24.57
C ASP A 630 -14.16 -1.75 -24.45
N GLY A 631 -14.11 -0.85 -25.44
CA GLY A 631 -14.91 0.37 -25.50
C GLY A 631 -14.33 1.54 -24.71
N THR A 632 -15.06 2.65 -24.65
CA THR A 632 -14.52 3.93 -24.13
C THR A 632 -14.64 4.11 -22.61
N THR A 633 -15.20 3.13 -21.89
CA THR A 633 -15.33 3.19 -20.42
C THR A 633 -14.41 2.15 -19.80
N PRO A 634 -13.28 2.56 -19.21
CA PRO A 634 -12.33 1.62 -18.61
C PRO A 634 -12.93 0.89 -17.41
N ASP A 635 -12.51 -0.37 -17.23
CA ASP A 635 -12.75 -1.11 -16.00
C ASP A 635 -11.74 -0.68 -14.94
N CYS A 636 -12.12 0.27 -14.09
CA CYS A 636 -11.21 0.87 -13.11
C CYS A 636 -10.66 -0.10 -12.06
N ALA A 637 -11.20 -1.32 -11.95
CA ALA A 637 -10.59 -2.37 -11.12
C ALA A 637 -9.30 -2.93 -11.73
N LYS A 638 -9.08 -2.72 -13.04
CA LYS A 638 -7.88 -3.17 -13.77
C LYS A 638 -6.82 -2.09 -13.96
N ALA A 639 -7.14 -0.85 -13.59
CA ALA A 639 -6.15 0.22 -13.50
C ALA A 639 -5.43 0.09 -12.15
N ALA A 640 -4.18 -0.35 -12.17
CA ALA A 640 -3.32 -0.34 -10.99
C ALA A 640 -2.45 0.92 -11.01
N TRP A 641 -2.26 1.54 -9.85
CA TRP A 641 -1.40 2.69 -9.68
C TRP A 641 -0.38 2.41 -8.59
N THR A 642 0.82 2.94 -8.76
CA THR A 642 1.92 2.88 -7.80
C THR A 642 2.51 4.26 -7.68
N PHE A 643 2.52 4.81 -6.47
CA PHE A 643 3.34 5.96 -6.15
C PHE A 643 4.61 5.48 -5.47
N GLY A 644 5.73 5.95 -5.97
CA GLY A 644 7.04 5.71 -5.39
C GLY A 644 7.76 7.00 -5.06
N LEU A 645 8.73 6.85 -4.17
CA LEU A 645 9.73 7.86 -3.90
C LEU A 645 10.93 7.51 -4.77
N GLY A 646 11.24 8.37 -5.73
CA GLY A 646 12.50 8.33 -6.45
C GLY A 646 13.55 9.09 -5.65
N HIS A 647 14.77 8.60 -5.65
CA HIS A 647 15.90 9.40 -5.26
C HIS A 647 17.16 9.07 -6.04
N ASN A 648 17.91 10.13 -6.36
CA ASN A 648 19.06 10.07 -7.26
C ASN A 648 18.67 9.35 -8.58
N GLN A 649 19.18 8.15 -8.84
CA GLN A 649 18.92 7.38 -10.06
C GLN A 649 17.89 6.25 -9.88
N HIS A 650 17.47 5.92 -8.65
CA HIS A 650 16.58 4.80 -8.39
C HIS A 650 15.32 5.22 -7.61
N GLY A 651 14.43 4.27 -7.33
CA GLY A 651 13.21 4.59 -6.62
C GLY A 651 12.58 3.38 -5.97
N HIS A 652 11.86 3.65 -4.88
CA HIS A 652 11.17 2.64 -4.09
C HIS A 652 9.66 2.86 -4.17
N PRO A 653 8.88 1.81 -4.43
CA PRO A 653 7.43 1.95 -4.43
C PRO A 653 6.95 2.12 -2.98
N VAL A 654 6.19 3.17 -2.72
CA VAL A 654 5.76 3.56 -1.37
C VAL A 654 4.37 2.98 -1.09
N ASN A 655 3.44 3.25 -2.00
CA ASN A 655 2.05 2.85 -1.91
C ASN A 655 1.49 2.55 -3.29
N SER A 656 0.61 1.55 -3.35
CA SER A 656 -0.11 1.18 -4.56
C SER A 656 -1.60 1.02 -4.29
N GLY A 657 -2.38 0.97 -5.37
CA GLY A 657 -3.80 0.68 -5.32
C GLY A 657 -4.39 0.49 -6.71
N THR A 658 -5.71 0.50 -6.78
CA THR A 658 -6.45 0.37 -8.03
C THR A 658 -7.47 1.49 -8.20
N GLY A 659 -7.73 1.92 -9.43
CA GLY A 659 -8.73 2.94 -9.75
C GLY A 659 -8.32 3.81 -10.95
N CYS A 660 -9.31 4.41 -11.62
CA CYS A 660 -9.02 5.37 -12.71
C CYS A 660 -8.84 6.81 -12.20
N THR A 661 -9.29 7.11 -10.97
CA THR A 661 -9.24 8.43 -10.35
C THR A 661 -9.14 8.30 -8.84
N GLY A 662 -8.49 9.24 -8.17
CA GLY A 662 -8.46 9.31 -6.71
C GLY A 662 -7.38 10.27 -6.22
N GLY A 663 -7.03 10.19 -4.94
CA GLY A 663 -5.91 10.93 -4.35
C GLY A 663 -4.86 9.99 -3.79
N VAL A 664 -3.62 10.15 -4.26
CA VAL A 664 -2.43 9.50 -3.72
C VAL A 664 -1.94 10.32 -2.53
N LEU A 665 -1.91 9.75 -1.34
CA LEU A 665 -1.28 10.40 -0.19
C LEU A 665 0.23 10.14 -0.26
N THR A 666 1.01 11.20 -0.34
CA THR A 666 2.48 11.11 -0.27
C THR A 666 2.93 10.89 1.17
N PRO A 667 4.10 10.24 1.41
CA PRO A 667 4.74 10.17 2.72
C PRO A 667 4.82 11.53 3.41
N ALA A 668 4.72 11.57 4.74
CA ALA A 668 4.75 12.82 5.52
C ALA A 668 6.08 13.58 5.37
N ASP A 669 7.15 12.85 5.09
CA ASP A 669 8.47 13.36 4.73
C ASP A 669 9.09 12.38 3.72
N ALA A 670 10.14 12.81 3.02
CA ALA A 670 10.88 11.91 2.13
C ALA A 670 11.57 10.79 2.92
N GLY A 671 11.87 11.01 4.19
CA GLY A 671 12.61 10.08 5.04
C GLY A 671 14.07 9.86 4.65
N HIS A 672 14.58 10.67 3.72
CA HIS A 672 15.99 10.73 3.33
C HIS A 672 16.66 11.94 3.98
N GLY A 673 18.00 11.96 4.04
CA GLY A 673 18.73 13.14 4.50
C GLY A 673 18.54 14.34 3.56
N ASP A 674 18.79 15.55 4.05
CA ASP A 674 18.68 16.80 3.28
C ASP A 674 19.62 16.87 2.05
N THR A 675 20.55 15.91 1.93
CA THR A 675 21.58 15.81 0.87
C THR A 675 21.13 15.06 -0.38
N GLU A 676 20.03 14.30 -0.29
CA GLU A 676 19.57 13.40 -1.35
C GLU A 676 18.62 14.10 -2.32
N ASN A 677 18.78 13.81 -3.62
CA ASN A 677 17.82 14.29 -4.62
C ASN A 677 16.57 13.42 -4.56
N VAL A 678 15.48 13.91 -3.96
CA VAL A 678 14.23 13.14 -3.79
C VAL A 678 13.09 13.67 -4.65
N PHE A 679 12.29 12.78 -5.21
CA PHE A 679 11.13 13.12 -6.04
C PHE A 679 10.01 12.08 -5.94
N GLY A 680 8.81 12.43 -6.40
CA GLY A 680 7.68 11.51 -6.46
C GLY A 680 7.54 10.91 -7.84
N VAL A 681 7.10 9.66 -7.94
CA VAL A 681 6.81 9.01 -9.22
C VAL A 681 5.46 8.34 -9.14
N LEU A 682 4.56 8.63 -10.08
CA LEU A 682 3.27 7.95 -10.19
C LEU A 682 3.23 7.12 -11.48
N GLY A 683 3.30 5.80 -11.33
CA GLY A 683 3.09 4.84 -12.41
C GLY A 683 1.66 4.30 -12.42
N ILE A 684 1.10 4.11 -13.62
CA ILE A 684 -0.19 3.49 -13.88
C ILE A 684 0.00 2.35 -14.87
N THR A 685 -0.64 1.21 -14.61
CA THR A 685 -0.81 0.14 -15.60
C THR A 685 -2.29 -0.20 -15.76
N TYR A 686 -2.72 -0.55 -16.98
CA TYR A 686 -4.06 -1.06 -17.26
C TYR A 686 -3.97 -2.30 -18.14
N THR A 687 -4.55 -3.41 -17.69
CA THR A 687 -4.65 -4.66 -18.44
C THR A 687 -6.05 -4.83 -19.01
N ASP A 688 -6.17 -5.10 -20.31
CA ASP A 688 -7.46 -5.32 -20.98
C ASP A 688 -8.07 -6.71 -20.67
N LYS A 689 -9.13 -7.12 -21.38
CA LYS A 689 -9.75 -8.46 -21.24
C LYS A 689 -9.19 -9.51 -22.21
N GLY A 690 -8.32 -9.13 -23.13
CA GLY A 690 -8.04 -9.88 -24.35
C GLY A 690 -9.24 -9.90 -25.30
N ALA A 691 -9.03 -10.37 -26.52
CA ALA A 691 -10.06 -10.41 -27.55
C ALA A 691 -9.87 -11.58 -28.51
N GLY A 692 -10.96 -12.22 -28.95
CA GLY A 692 -10.93 -13.21 -30.03
C GLY A 692 -10.03 -14.43 -29.79
N GLY A 693 -9.83 -14.85 -28.53
CA GLY A 693 -8.93 -15.96 -28.16
C GLY A 693 -7.46 -15.56 -27.97
N VAL A 694 -7.16 -14.26 -28.10
CA VAL A 694 -5.84 -13.66 -27.86
C VAL A 694 -5.74 -13.22 -26.40
N PRO A 695 -4.60 -13.44 -25.72
CA PRO A 695 -4.42 -13.06 -24.31
C PRO A 695 -4.60 -11.56 -24.05
N PRO A 696 -4.87 -11.17 -22.80
CA PRO A 696 -4.86 -9.77 -22.40
C PRO A 696 -3.54 -9.05 -22.68
N ALA A 697 -3.60 -7.76 -22.95
CA ALA A 697 -2.45 -6.87 -23.08
C ALA A 697 -2.49 -5.76 -22.03
N THR A 698 -1.31 -5.27 -21.67
CA THR A 698 -1.14 -4.20 -20.68
C THR A 698 -0.57 -2.96 -21.36
N GLY A 699 -1.13 -1.81 -21.03
CA GLY A 699 -0.56 -0.50 -21.30
C GLY A 699 -0.20 0.21 -19.99
N ASP A 700 0.70 1.17 -20.06
CA ASP A 700 1.18 1.89 -18.89
C ASP A 700 1.40 3.38 -19.18
N ALA A 701 1.51 4.16 -18.11
CA ALA A 701 1.89 5.57 -18.14
C ALA A 701 2.56 5.96 -16.82
N GLN A 702 3.47 6.92 -16.86
CA GLN A 702 4.17 7.41 -15.67
C GLN A 702 4.29 8.94 -15.72
N VAL A 703 4.35 9.56 -14.55
CA VAL A 703 4.75 10.95 -14.36
C VAL A 703 5.71 11.07 -13.18
N VAL A 704 6.67 11.98 -13.29
CA VAL A 704 7.57 12.42 -12.23
C VAL A 704 6.98 13.68 -11.58
N LEU A 705 7.09 13.79 -10.27
CA LEU A 705 6.62 14.91 -9.47
C LEU A 705 7.78 15.50 -8.67
N ASN A 706 7.91 16.82 -8.71
CA ASN A 706 9.01 17.51 -8.08
C ASN A 706 8.62 17.97 -6.66
N PRO A 707 9.48 17.79 -5.64
CA PRO A 707 9.27 18.48 -4.38
C PRO A 707 9.29 20.00 -4.62
N ALA A 708 8.54 20.75 -3.81
CA ALA A 708 8.52 22.20 -3.93
C ALA A 708 9.91 22.82 -3.73
N LEU A 709 10.75 22.22 -2.88
CA LEU A 709 12.15 22.58 -2.69
C LEU A 709 13.04 21.77 -3.64
N MET A 710 13.68 22.45 -4.57
CA MET A 710 14.72 21.90 -5.44
C MET A 710 16.08 22.45 -4.99
N GLN A 711 17.02 21.57 -4.70
CA GLN A 711 18.41 21.97 -4.47
C GLN A 711 19.08 22.29 -5.82
N ALA A 712 19.98 23.27 -5.83
CA ALA A 712 20.62 23.73 -7.05
C ALA A 712 21.61 22.70 -7.61
N GLU A 713 22.23 21.90 -6.75
CA GLU A 713 23.15 20.82 -7.09
C GLU A 713 22.48 19.57 -7.66
N HIS A 714 21.15 19.48 -7.63
CA HIS A 714 20.37 18.36 -8.15
C HIS A 714 19.77 18.68 -9.54
N TYR A 715 20.54 19.36 -10.39
CA TYR A 715 20.15 19.62 -11.77
C TYR A 715 20.19 18.35 -12.61
N ASP A 716 19.35 18.29 -13.64
CA ASP A 716 19.35 17.19 -14.62
C ASP A 716 20.41 17.42 -15.71
N SER A 717 20.66 18.69 -16.06
CA SER A 717 21.76 19.07 -16.95
C SER A 717 22.31 20.46 -16.61
N ALA A 718 23.56 20.73 -17.00
CA ALA A 718 24.23 22.01 -16.71
C ALA A 718 25.37 22.35 -17.68
N GLU A 719 25.77 23.62 -17.68
CA GLU A 719 26.99 24.12 -18.35
C GLU A 719 27.70 25.14 -17.46
N GLY A 720 29.03 24.99 -17.33
CA GLY A 720 29.91 25.98 -16.68
C GLY A 720 29.93 25.98 -15.15
N VAL A 721 29.00 25.27 -14.50
CA VAL A 721 28.85 25.30 -13.04
C VAL A 721 29.84 24.39 -12.29
N THR A 722 30.02 24.67 -10.99
CA THR A 722 30.80 23.83 -10.06
C THR A 722 30.04 23.67 -8.76
N ILE A 723 29.95 22.44 -8.25
CA ILE A 723 29.38 22.11 -6.95
C ILE A 723 30.49 22.09 -5.90
N THR A 724 30.28 22.77 -4.78
CA THR A 724 31.21 22.80 -3.64
C THR A 724 30.48 22.45 -2.35
N ASP A 725 31.14 21.72 -1.45
CA ASP A 725 30.64 21.47 -0.10
C ASP A 725 30.51 22.78 0.71
N ASP A 726 29.33 23.01 1.29
CA ASP A 726 29.05 24.12 2.21
C ASP A 726 28.03 23.67 3.25
N SER A 727 28.49 23.36 4.47
CA SER A 727 27.62 22.95 5.59
C SER A 727 26.54 23.96 6.00
N THR A 728 26.59 25.20 5.49
CA THR A 728 25.57 26.23 5.72
C THR A 728 24.51 26.29 4.60
N ALA A 729 24.73 25.58 3.50
CA ALA A 729 23.76 25.33 2.44
C ALA A 729 22.70 24.31 2.90
N SER A 730 21.53 24.33 2.27
CA SER A 730 20.39 23.50 2.65
C SER A 730 20.67 22.02 2.36
N GLY A 731 21.23 21.69 1.19
CA GLY A 731 21.69 20.34 0.84
C GLY A 731 23.15 20.04 1.22
N GLN A 732 23.76 20.89 2.04
CA GLN A 732 25.19 20.86 2.40
C GLN A 732 26.17 21.04 1.23
N ARG A 733 25.66 21.32 0.03
CA ARG A 733 26.40 21.66 -1.18
C ARG A 733 25.77 22.88 -1.85
N THR A 734 26.53 23.56 -2.70
CA THR A 734 26.04 24.74 -3.43
C THR A 734 26.81 24.97 -4.72
N LEU A 735 26.19 25.69 -5.67
CA LEU A 735 26.83 26.13 -6.90
C LEU A 735 27.62 27.41 -6.65
N THR A 736 28.94 27.39 -6.85
CA THR A 736 29.83 28.53 -6.55
C THR A 736 30.37 29.26 -7.79
N SER A 737 30.46 28.59 -8.93
CA SER A 737 31.00 29.14 -10.19
C SER A 737 29.87 29.49 -11.17
N PHE A 738 28.81 30.17 -10.72
CA PHE A 738 27.65 30.43 -11.58
C PHE A 738 27.82 31.76 -12.35
N ASP A 739 28.71 31.74 -13.35
CA ASP A 739 29.14 32.90 -14.12
C ASP A 739 28.15 33.30 -15.24
N ALA A 740 28.46 34.39 -15.94
CA ALA A 740 27.63 34.86 -17.04
C ALA A 740 27.72 33.91 -18.25
N GLY A 741 26.60 33.28 -18.61
CA GLY A 741 26.53 32.29 -19.68
C GLY A 741 26.34 30.86 -19.17
N ASP A 742 26.62 30.62 -17.90
CA ASP A 742 26.42 29.33 -17.26
C ASP A 742 24.94 29.09 -16.97
N TRP A 743 24.56 27.82 -16.88
CA TRP A 743 23.18 27.42 -16.63
C TRP A 743 23.07 26.05 -15.96
N ILE A 744 21.94 25.85 -15.27
CA ILE A 744 21.44 24.55 -14.85
C ILE A 744 20.02 24.38 -15.37
N ALA A 745 19.57 23.13 -15.55
CA ALA A 745 18.23 22.83 -15.98
C ALA A 745 17.60 21.68 -15.19
N TYR A 746 16.27 21.70 -15.11
CA TYR A 746 15.45 20.64 -14.55
C TYR A 746 14.39 20.19 -15.57
N ASP A 747 14.26 18.88 -15.78
CA ASP A 747 13.35 18.24 -16.73
C ASP A 747 12.85 16.88 -16.17
N PRO A 748 11.54 16.64 -16.03
CA PRO A 748 10.42 17.50 -16.39
C PRO A 748 10.00 18.50 -15.30
N VAL A 749 9.45 19.64 -15.70
CA VAL A 749 8.81 20.64 -14.83
C VAL A 749 7.41 21.02 -15.33
N SER A 750 6.47 21.21 -14.40
CA SER A 750 5.17 21.83 -14.66
C SER A 750 4.81 22.83 -13.56
N PHE A 751 4.58 24.10 -13.95
CA PHE A 751 4.18 25.17 -13.04
C PHE A 751 2.68 25.16 -12.68
N ALA A 752 1.98 24.05 -12.91
CA ALA A 752 0.59 23.91 -12.50
C ALA A 752 0.42 24.20 -11.00
N GLY A 753 -0.42 25.19 -10.66
CA GLY A 753 -0.66 25.58 -9.27
C GLY A 753 0.48 26.36 -8.59
N ILE A 754 1.55 26.72 -9.33
CA ILE A 754 2.67 27.54 -8.84
C ILE A 754 2.45 29.02 -9.19
N ASN A 755 2.76 29.91 -8.25
CA ASN A 755 2.57 31.35 -8.38
C ASN A 755 3.80 32.19 -7.97
N GLY A 756 4.86 31.54 -7.49
CA GLY A 756 6.08 32.21 -7.06
C GLY A 756 7.24 31.23 -6.89
N VAL A 757 8.42 31.77 -6.63
CA VAL A 757 9.62 31.02 -6.25
C VAL A 757 10.35 31.78 -5.15
N LYS A 758 10.85 31.04 -4.15
CA LYS A 758 11.84 31.54 -3.19
C LYS A 758 13.20 31.01 -3.60
N THR A 759 14.13 31.90 -3.91
CA THR A 759 15.48 31.54 -4.30
C THR A 759 16.41 31.84 -3.14
N ARG A 760 17.13 30.83 -2.65
CA ARG A 760 18.19 31.00 -1.64
C ARG A 760 19.54 31.09 -2.36
N ALA A 761 20.18 32.24 -2.24
CA ALA A 761 21.43 32.55 -2.94
C ALA A 761 22.27 33.57 -2.15
N ARG A 762 23.55 33.72 -2.50
CA ARG A 762 24.43 34.82 -2.04
C ARG A 762 25.21 35.40 -3.23
N GLY A 763 25.88 36.53 -3.03
CA GLY A 763 26.62 37.22 -4.09
C GLY A 763 25.95 38.51 -4.56
N ASP A 764 26.14 38.91 -5.82
CA ASP A 764 25.57 40.11 -6.44
C ASP A 764 25.31 39.87 -7.93
N GLY A 765 24.08 39.51 -8.30
CA GLY A 765 23.73 39.31 -9.71
C GLY A 765 22.23 39.12 -9.95
N THR A 766 21.87 38.70 -11.15
CA THR A 766 20.51 38.34 -11.53
C THR A 766 20.48 36.92 -12.05
N LEU A 767 19.56 36.11 -11.52
CA LEU A 767 19.18 34.83 -12.10
C LEU A 767 17.98 35.03 -13.03
N ALA A 768 17.94 34.30 -14.13
CA ALA A 768 16.84 34.30 -15.09
C ALA A 768 16.29 32.89 -15.24
N LEU A 769 14.97 32.74 -15.06
CA LEU A 769 14.25 31.50 -15.32
C LEU A 769 13.73 31.53 -16.76
N ARG A 770 14.08 30.51 -17.53
CA ARG A 770 13.81 30.38 -18.97
C ARG A 770 13.17 29.02 -19.25
N TRP A 771 12.48 28.89 -20.37
CA TRP A 771 11.68 27.71 -20.71
C TRP A 771 12.17 27.06 -22.00
N GLY A 772 12.54 25.77 -21.93
CA GLY A 772 12.95 24.93 -23.06
C GLY A 772 14.31 25.22 -23.69
N SER A 773 14.98 26.31 -23.34
CA SER A 773 16.38 26.58 -23.72
C SER A 773 17.00 27.68 -22.86
N ALA A 774 18.32 27.62 -22.65
CA ALA A 774 19.09 28.65 -21.93
C ALA A 774 19.10 30.01 -22.65
N GLU A 775 18.84 30.05 -23.96
CA GLU A 775 18.79 31.25 -24.78
C GLU A 775 17.40 31.88 -24.89
N ALA A 776 16.34 31.17 -24.50
CA ALA A 776 14.96 31.65 -24.57
C ALA A 776 14.73 32.86 -23.65
N GLU A 777 13.90 33.83 -24.03
CA GLU A 777 13.59 34.99 -23.17
C GLU A 777 13.11 34.55 -21.77
N PRO A 778 13.56 35.21 -20.69
CA PRO A 778 13.20 34.79 -19.35
C PRO A 778 11.74 35.12 -19.05
N PHE A 779 11.02 34.14 -18.52
CA PHE A 779 9.66 34.37 -18.02
C PHE A 779 9.67 34.96 -16.59
N ALA A 780 10.80 34.85 -15.89
CA ALA A 780 11.02 35.50 -14.60
C ALA A 780 12.49 35.84 -14.38
N THR A 781 12.74 36.87 -13.58
CA THR A 781 14.10 37.27 -13.15
C THR A 781 14.14 37.43 -11.63
N VAL A 782 15.24 36.99 -11.02
CA VAL A 782 15.48 37.04 -9.58
C VAL A 782 16.73 37.90 -9.36
N ARG A 783 16.56 39.10 -8.82
CA ARG A 783 17.68 39.97 -8.45
C ARG A 783 18.21 39.53 -7.09
N VAL A 784 19.44 39.01 -7.05
CA VAL A 784 20.16 38.66 -5.82
C VAL A 784 20.90 39.92 -5.32
N PRO A 785 20.52 40.49 -4.16
CA PRO A 785 21.21 41.65 -3.59
C PRO A 785 22.63 41.33 -3.17
N ALA A 786 23.54 42.29 -3.33
CA ALA A 786 24.92 42.19 -2.86
C ALA A 786 25.00 41.75 -1.38
N GLY A 787 25.69 40.63 -1.11
CA GLY A 787 25.97 40.16 0.24
C GLY A 787 26.72 38.83 0.31
N GLU A 788 27.47 38.62 1.40
CA GLU A 788 28.27 37.41 1.62
C GLU A 788 27.50 36.27 2.31
N GLY A 789 26.35 36.55 2.92
CA GLY A 789 25.51 35.54 3.59
C GLY A 789 24.34 35.08 2.72
N TRP A 790 23.77 33.92 3.04
CA TRP A 790 22.56 33.41 2.38
C TRP A 790 21.39 34.37 2.50
N GLN A 791 20.76 34.66 1.37
CA GLN A 791 19.58 35.50 1.25
C GLN A 791 18.47 34.72 0.56
N THR A 792 17.23 34.93 1.00
CA THR A 792 16.05 34.38 0.32
C THR A 792 15.32 35.49 -0.41
N VAL A 793 15.26 35.42 -1.73
CA VAL A 793 14.53 36.34 -2.59
C VAL A 793 13.23 35.67 -3.03
N THR A 794 12.08 36.34 -2.87
CA THR A 794 10.79 35.83 -3.35
C THR A 794 10.40 36.57 -4.63
N THR A 795 10.17 35.82 -5.70
CA THR A 795 9.77 36.35 -7.01
C THR A 795 8.42 35.76 -7.39
N ALA A 796 7.47 36.61 -7.80
CA ALA A 796 6.20 36.15 -8.34
C ALA A 796 6.40 35.59 -9.76
N LEU A 797 5.65 34.56 -10.13
CA LEU A 797 5.70 33.93 -11.45
C LEU A 797 4.35 34.09 -12.19
N PRO A 798 3.91 35.33 -12.51
CA PRO A 798 2.64 35.55 -13.19
C PRO A 798 2.62 35.05 -14.64
N ASP A 799 3.80 34.96 -15.26
CA ASP A 799 4.00 34.56 -16.66
C ASP A 799 4.61 33.14 -16.75
N ALA A 800 4.41 32.31 -15.72
CA ALA A 800 4.90 30.93 -15.72
C ALA A 800 4.36 30.15 -16.95
N PRO A 801 5.22 29.39 -17.65
CA PRO A 801 4.81 28.54 -18.76
C PRO A 801 3.73 27.52 -18.36
N SER A 802 2.89 27.14 -19.32
CA SER A 802 1.92 26.06 -19.15
C SER A 802 2.39 24.76 -19.80
N GLY A 803 1.88 23.63 -19.32
CA GLY A 803 2.26 22.30 -19.78
C GLY A 803 3.44 21.73 -18.97
N THR A 804 4.14 20.78 -19.60
CA THR A 804 5.34 20.13 -19.08
C THR A 804 6.51 20.43 -20.02
N GLY A 805 7.71 20.59 -19.46
CA GLY A 805 8.95 20.79 -20.19
C GLY A 805 10.10 21.19 -19.27
N GLU A 806 11.17 21.70 -19.85
CA GLU A 806 12.42 21.96 -19.14
C GLU A 806 12.53 23.43 -18.68
N VAL A 807 12.95 23.65 -17.42
CA VAL A 807 13.25 24.99 -16.90
C VAL A 807 14.76 25.19 -16.79
N PHE A 808 15.26 26.26 -17.41
CA PHE A 808 16.65 26.68 -17.32
C PHE A 808 16.79 27.82 -16.31
N VAL A 809 17.81 27.75 -15.47
CA VAL A 809 18.26 28.83 -14.60
C VAL A 809 19.57 29.33 -15.17
N THR A 810 19.62 30.61 -15.54
CA THR A 810 20.84 31.26 -16.08
C THR A 810 21.29 32.38 -15.15
N SER A 811 22.60 32.65 -15.09
CA SER A 811 23.17 33.68 -14.23
C SER A 811 23.75 34.86 -15.02
N SER A 812 23.76 36.05 -14.41
CA SER A 812 24.53 37.20 -14.89
C SER A 812 25.97 37.22 -14.37
N GLY A 813 26.38 36.19 -13.62
CA GLY A 813 27.64 36.09 -12.90
C GLY A 813 27.62 36.67 -11.49
N GLY A 814 28.53 36.18 -10.64
CA GLY A 814 28.73 36.64 -9.26
C GLY A 814 27.68 36.15 -8.26
N ILE A 815 27.04 35.01 -8.53
CA ILE A 815 26.00 34.42 -7.68
C ILE A 815 26.45 33.03 -7.26
N GLU A 816 26.20 32.69 -5.99
CA GLU A 816 26.18 31.30 -5.54
C GLU A 816 24.75 30.90 -5.25
N LEU A 817 24.33 29.76 -5.80
CA LEU A 817 22.94 29.30 -5.74
C LEU A 817 22.84 28.04 -4.87
N ASP A 818 21.97 28.10 -3.87
CA ASP A 818 21.68 26.99 -2.96
C ASP A 818 20.41 26.26 -3.38
N SER A 819 19.28 26.96 -3.46
CA SER A 819 18.01 26.29 -3.72
C SER A 819 16.92 27.18 -4.30
N LEU A 820 15.92 26.52 -4.88
CA LEU A 820 14.70 27.09 -5.43
C LEU A 820 13.51 26.41 -4.77
N THR A 821 12.71 27.16 -4.00
CA THR A 821 11.44 26.68 -3.44
C THR A 821 10.26 27.27 -4.19
N PHE A 822 9.65 26.50 -5.09
CA PHE A 822 8.46 26.90 -5.81
C PHE A 822 7.26 27.02 -4.86
N GLN A 823 6.52 28.12 -4.98
CA GLN A 823 5.44 28.51 -4.09
C GLN A 823 4.09 28.32 -4.78
N GLY A 824 3.12 27.76 -4.05
CA GLY A 824 1.78 27.51 -4.57
C GLY A 824 1.20 26.23 -3.98
N ALA A 825 0.03 25.84 -4.48
CA ALA A 825 -0.53 24.53 -4.14
C ALA A 825 0.12 23.41 -4.96
N GLY A 826 0.79 23.76 -6.08
CA GLY A 826 1.31 22.76 -7.00
C GLY A 826 0.19 21.82 -7.47
N VAL A 827 0.45 20.52 -7.43
CA VAL A 827 -0.51 19.45 -7.75
C VAL A 827 -1.27 18.91 -6.53
N ALA A 828 -1.12 19.52 -5.35
CA ALA A 828 -1.79 19.07 -4.14
C ALA A 828 -3.31 19.30 -4.19
N ASP A 829 -4.07 18.41 -3.55
CA ASP A 829 -5.51 18.49 -3.45
C ASP A 829 -5.94 19.58 -2.46
N LYS A 830 -6.56 20.64 -2.98
CA LYS A 830 -7.15 21.73 -2.19
C LYS A 830 -8.67 21.84 -2.38
N THR A 831 -9.29 20.86 -3.04
CA THR A 831 -10.73 20.86 -3.28
C THR A 831 -11.42 20.16 -2.13
N ALA A 832 -12.46 20.76 -1.57
CA ALA A 832 -13.22 20.12 -0.51
C ALA A 832 -14.26 19.12 -1.04
N PRO A 833 -14.53 18.02 -0.31
CA PRO A 833 -15.54 17.06 -0.71
C PRO A 833 -16.93 17.66 -0.81
N LYS A 834 -17.78 17.05 -1.64
CA LYS A 834 -19.22 17.34 -1.68
C LYS A 834 -19.98 16.23 -0.97
N VAL A 835 -20.90 16.61 -0.07
CA VAL A 835 -21.65 15.65 0.75
C VAL A 835 -23.14 15.63 0.44
N THR A 836 -23.74 14.46 0.57
CA THR A 836 -25.19 14.25 0.57
C THR A 836 -25.57 13.28 1.70
N ALA A 837 -26.81 13.36 2.17
CA ALA A 837 -27.34 12.45 3.17
C ALA A 837 -28.67 11.84 2.72
N THR A 838 -28.84 10.55 3.01
CA THR A 838 -30.08 9.81 2.78
C THR A 838 -30.56 9.18 4.09
N LEU A 839 -31.89 9.09 4.23
CA LEU A 839 -32.53 8.47 5.38
C LEU A 839 -33.21 7.16 4.95
N ASN A 840 -33.28 6.20 5.87
CA ASN A 840 -34.09 4.99 5.72
C ASN A 840 -34.94 4.78 6.99
N PRO A 841 -36.28 4.82 6.91
CA PRO A 841 -37.06 5.07 5.69
C PRO A 841 -36.83 6.48 5.13
N PRO A 842 -36.92 6.68 3.79
CA PRO A 842 -36.59 7.95 3.14
C PRO A 842 -37.62 9.05 3.39
N ARG A 843 -38.77 8.69 3.96
CA ARG A 843 -39.84 9.61 4.36
C ARG A 843 -40.40 9.19 5.71
N PRO A 844 -40.91 10.14 6.51
CA PRO A 844 -41.62 9.86 7.75
C PRO A 844 -42.70 8.80 7.55
N ASN A 845 -42.70 7.77 8.40
CA ASN A 845 -43.66 6.65 8.39
C ASN A 845 -44.78 6.81 9.43
N GLY A 846 -44.76 7.89 10.20
CA GLY A 846 -45.86 8.38 11.03
C GLY A 846 -46.54 9.60 10.41
N ASP A 847 -47.43 10.19 11.20
CA ASP A 847 -48.19 11.39 10.82
C ASP A 847 -47.38 12.68 11.04
N ASP A 848 -47.83 13.79 10.46
CA ASP A 848 -47.30 15.15 10.67
C ASP A 848 -45.75 15.28 10.49
N GLY A 849 -45.17 14.42 9.65
CA GLY A 849 -43.74 14.39 9.37
C GLY A 849 -42.88 13.72 10.45
N TRP A 850 -43.46 12.90 11.31
CA TRP A 850 -42.75 12.10 12.32
C TRP A 850 -42.43 10.68 11.85
N TYR A 851 -41.31 10.15 12.32
CA TYR A 851 -40.99 8.73 12.25
C TYR A 851 -41.45 8.03 13.54
N THR A 852 -42.10 6.89 13.40
CA THR A 852 -42.56 6.06 14.53
C THR A 852 -41.60 4.93 14.91
N GLY A 853 -40.43 4.91 14.29
CA GLY A 853 -39.35 3.95 14.54
C GLY A 853 -37.98 4.61 14.41
N ASN A 854 -36.92 3.83 14.62
CA ASN A 854 -35.56 4.29 14.38
C ASN A 854 -35.35 4.64 12.91
N VAL A 855 -34.48 5.62 12.64
CA VAL A 855 -34.14 6.09 11.29
C VAL A 855 -32.67 5.84 11.04
N SER A 856 -32.32 5.19 9.93
CA SER A 856 -30.93 5.04 9.52
C SER A 856 -30.50 6.24 8.66
N LEU A 857 -29.34 6.82 8.95
CA LEU A 857 -28.68 7.89 8.20
C LEU A 857 -27.49 7.31 7.43
N THR A 858 -27.42 7.59 6.13
CA THR A 858 -26.25 7.31 5.31
C THR A 858 -25.72 8.61 4.72
N VAL A 859 -24.45 8.91 4.95
CA VAL A 859 -23.75 10.08 4.38
C VAL A 859 -22.89 9.60 3.21
N ALA A 860 -23.11 10.16 2.03
CA ALA A 860 -22.29 9.94 0.85
C ALA A 860 -21.44 11.17 0.57
N ALA A 861 -20.24 10.97 0.02
CA ALA A 861 -19.33 12.05 -0.33
C ALA A 861 -18.63 11.73 -1.67
N THR A 862 -18.36 12.77 -2.44
CA THR A 862 -17.61 12.71 -3.71
C THR A 862 -16.56 13.80 -3.72
N ASP A 863 -15.37 13.51 -4.26
CA ASP A 863 -14.25 14.44 -4.33
C ASP A 863 -13.37 14.12 -5.55
N ASN A 864 -12.45 15.02 -5.93
CA ASN A 864 -11.42 14.75 -6.96
C ASN A 864 -10.20 14.01 -6.41
N GLY A 865 -10.01 14.00 -5.09
CA GLY A 865 -9.12 13.11 -4.36
C GLY A 865 -9.87 11.99 -3.63
N THR A 866 -9.25 11.46 -2.59
CA THR A 866 -9.79 10.34 -1.80
C THR A 866 -10.48 10.86 -0.54
N VAL A 867 -11.74 10.49 -0.31
CA VAL A 867 -12.47 10.84 0.92
C VAL A 867 -11.95 10.03 2.12
N ALA A 868 -11.30 10.70 3.08
CA ALA A 868 -10.77 10.12 4.30
C ALA A 868 -11.86 9.70 5.29
N GLY A 869 -12.93 10.49 5.42
CA GLY A 869 -13.97 10.20 6.40
C GLY A 869 -15.23 11.03 6.25
N ARG A 870 -16.34 10.47 6.74
CA ARG A 870 -17.63 11.14 6.86
C ARG A 870 -17.99 11.25 8.33
N GLN A 871 -18.60 12.37 8.70
CA GLN A 871 -18.98 12.67 10.06
C GLN A 871 -20.40 13.23 10.13
N TYR A 872 -21.06 13.02 11.27
CA TYR A 872 -22.33 13.64 11.60
C TYR A 872 -22.32 14.23 13.01
N SER A 873 -23.22 15.17 13.28
CA SER A 873 -23.39 15.82 14.58
C SER A 873 -24.88 16.00 14.87
N VAL A 874 -25.27 15.75 16.12
CA VAL A 874 -26.64 15.95 16.65
C VAL A 874 -26.71 17.06 17.70
N ASP A 875 -25.59 17.73 17.96
CA ASP A 875 -25.42 18.78 18.98
C ASP A 875 -24.97 20.12 18.34
N ASN A 876 -25.50 20.39 17.15
CA ASN A 876 -25.28 21.60 16.39
C ASN A 876 -23.81 21.83 15.97
N GLY A 877 -23.04 20.76 15.79
CA GLY A 877 -21.64 20.79 15.34
C GLY A 877 -20.62 20.93 16.47
N THR A 878 -21.04 20.76 17.72
CA THR A 878 -20.14 20.83 18.89
C THR A 878 -19.26 19.58 18.96
N THR A 879 -19.86 18.41 18.71
CA THR A 879 -19.14 17.13 18.58
C THR A 879 -19.50 16.45 17.27
N TRP A 880 -18.50 15.81 16.65
CA TRP A 880 -18.62 15.10 15.38
C TRP A 880 -18.32 13.61 15.59
N GLN A 881 -19.22 12.77 15.10
CA GLN A 881 -19.16 11.31 15.21
C GLN A 881 -19.02 10.69 13.83
N SER A 882 -18.46 9.47 13.73
CA SER A 882 -18.24 8.80 12.45
C SER A 882 -19.55 8.45 11.74
N ALA A 883 -19.61 8.72 10.44
CA ALA A 883 -20.68 8.33 9.51
C ALA A 883 -20.13 7.53 8.32
N ASN A 884 -19.01 6.81 8.52
CA ASN A 884 -18.43 5.95 7.48
C ASN A 884 -19.28 4.70 7.19
N ALA A 885 -20.16 4.33 8.11
CA ALA A 885 -21.21 3.33 7.94
C ALA A 885 -22.57 3.98 8.24
N ALA A 886 -23.65 3.26 7.91
CA ALA A 886 -25.00 3.69 8.21
C ALA A 886 -25.19 3.86 9.73
N VAL A 887 -25.71 5.02 10.14
CA VAL A 887 -25.90 5.42 11.55
C VAL A 887 -27.35 5.27 11.95
N THR A 888 -27.64 4.63 13.08
CA THR A 888 -29.02 4.54 13.61
C THR A 888 -29.34 5.73 14.51
N LEU A 889 -30.34 6.53 14.13
CA LEU A 889 -30.94 7.60 14.91
C LEU A 889 -32.17 7.08 15.67
N SER A 890 -32.15 7.18 17.00
CA SER A 890 -33.22 6.67 17.87
C SER A 890 -33.69 7.64 18.95
N ALA A 891 -33.07 8.82 19.05
CA ALA A 891 -33.45 9.84 20.01
C ALA A 891 -34.82 10.43 19.62
N GLU A 892 -35.77 10.41 20.56
CA GLU A 892 -37.09 10.99 20.37
C GLU A 892 -37.05 12.52 20.43
N GLY A 893 -37.92 13.17 19.65
CA GLY A 893 -37.97 14.62 19.47
C GLY A 893 -37.46 15.06 18.09
N ALA A 894 -37.33 16.37 17.92
CA ALA A 894 -36.75 16.96 16.72
C ALA A 894 -35.23 17.07 16.87
N THR A 895 -34.49 16.34 16.05
CA THR A 895 -33.02 16.37 16.01
C THR A 895 -32.56 17.01 14.71
N THR A 896 -31.79 18.08 14.80
CA THR A 896 -31.04 18.61 13.65
C THR A 896 -29.74 17.84 13.51
N VAL A 897 -29.62 17.10 12.40
CA VAL A 897 -28.42 16.36 12.06
C VAL A 897 -27.60 17.18 11.09
N ARG A 898 -26.38 17.55 11.48
CA ARG A 898 -25.37 18.12 10.58
C ARG A 898 -24.44 17.02 10.09
N TYR A 899 -23.96 17.10 8.87
CA TYR A 899 -23.03 16.12 8.31
C TYR A 899 -21.97 16.81 7.45
N ARG A 900 -20.77 16.23 7.42
CA ARG A 900 -19.63 16.71 6.62
C ARG A 900 -18.73 15.54 6.23
N ALA A 901 -17.82 15.78 5.30
CA ALA A 901 -16.75 14.85 4.96
C ALA A 901 -15.41 15.57 4.92
N THR A 902 -14.34 14.79 5.06
CA THR A 902 -12.95 15.24 4.95
C THR A 902 -12.24 14.32 3.99
N ASP A 903 -11.42 14.86 3.09
CA ASP A 903 -10.54 14.09 2.19
C ASP A 903 -9.17 13.83 2.82
N ASN A 904 -8.32 13.08 2.09
CA ASN A 904 -6.93 12.81 2.49
C ASN A 904 -6.04 14.07 2.43
N GLY A 905 -6.43 15.11 1.68
CA GLY A 905 -5.76 16.42 1.68
C GLY A 905 -6.11 17.28 2.91
N GLY A 906 -7.01 16.80 3.77
CA GLY A 906 -7.50 17.51 4.94
C GLY A 906 -8.57 18.56 4.65
N ASN A 907 -9.06 18.68 3.40
CA ASN A 907 -10.11 19.62 3.07
C ASN A 907 -11.46 19.13 3.62
N VAL A 908 -12.23 20.03 4.21
CA VAL A 908 -13.51 19.71 4.85
C VAL A 908 -14.65 20.26 4.01
N SER A 909 -15.62 19.40 3.69
CA SER A 909 -16.82 19.79 2.95
C SER A 909 -17.58 20.93 3.62
N GLU A 910 -18.39 21.64 2.83
CA GLU A 910 -19.48 22.42 3.42
C GLU A 910 -20.36 21.50 4.30
N VAL A 911 -20.88 22.07 5.41
CA VAL A 911 -21.70 21.31 6.35
C VAL A 911 -23.12 21.20 5.81
N GLY A 912 -23.54 19.98 5.48
CA GLY A 912 -24.93 19.66 5.19
C GLY A 912 -25.76 19.57 6.47
N SER A 913 -27.08 19.76 6.36
CA SER A 913 -27.99 19.67 7.50
C SER A 913 -29.36 19.12 7.09
N LEU A 914 -29.97 18.32 7.94
CA LEU A 914 -31.36 17.88 7.85
C LEU A 914 -32.00 17.79 9.24
N THR A 915 -33.33 17.79 9.30
CA THR A 915 -34.06 17.61 10.57
C THR A 915 -34.79 16.27 10.55
N VAL A 916 -34.59 15.47 11.58
CA VAL A 916 -35.31 14.20 11.81
C VAL A 916 -36.20 14.36 13.04
N ARG A 917 -37.48 14.01 12.90
CA ARG A 917 -38.46 14.04 14.00
C ARG A 917 -38.87 12.61 14.32
N ILE A 918 -38.45 12.08 15.46
CA ILE A 918 -38.73 10.70 15.86
C ILE A 918 -39.64 10.72 17.09
N ASP A 919 -40.71 9.94 17.05
CA ASP A 919 -41.56 9.69 18.21
C ASP A 919 -42.08 8.25 18.12
N ARG A 920 -41.55 7.38 18.98
CA ARG A 920 -41.86 5.95 18.98
C ARG A 920 -42.80 5.59 20.14
N THR A 921 -43.15 6.58 20.96
CA THR A 921 -43.85 6.37 22.22
C THR A 921 -45.27 6.90 22.07
N GLY A 922 -46.25 6.10 22.46
CA GLY A 922 -47.64 6.55 22.47
C GLY A 922 -47.92 7.54 23.60
N PRO A 923 -49.01 8.32 23.50
CA PRO A 923 -49.37 9.30 24.51
C PRO A 923 -49.65 8.64 25.87
N THR A 924 -49.41 9.36 26.95
CA THR A 924 -49.86 8.93 28.29
C THR A 924 -51.36 9.15 28.44
N VAL A 925 -52.07 8.19 29.04
CA VAL A 925 -53.53 8.24 29.22
C VAL A 925 -53.90 8.15 30.70
N THR A 926 -54.68 9.12 31.16
CA THR A 926 -55.30 9.10 32.49
C THR A 926 -56.82 9.06 32.36
N ALA A 927 -57.43 8.24 33.21
CA ALA A 927 -58.87 8.17 33.41
C ALA A 927 -59.08 8.20 34.93
N SER A 928 -59.79 9.23 35.41
CA SER A 928 -60.06 9.48 36.82
C SER A 928 -61.57 9.63 37.04
N GLY A 929 -62.07 9.51 38.26
CA GLY A 929 -63.52 9.56 38.53
C GLY A 929 -64.25 8.22 38.29
N ILE A 930 -63.51 7.19 37.89
CA ILE A 930 -63.88 5.77 37.93
C ILE A 930 -62.63 4.97 38.25
N ASP A 931 -62.71 4.12 39.27
CA ASP A 931 -61.59 3.38 39.84
C ASP A 931 -61.47 2.03 39.15
N ALA A 932 -60.24 1.62 38.86
CA ALA A 932 -59.97 0.28 38.37
C ALA A 932 -60.39 -0.76 39.41
N ASP A 933 -61.08 -1.80 38.96
CA ASP A 933 -61.70 -2.85 39.78
C ASP A 933 -62.74 -2.31 40.79
N GLY A 934 -63.18 -1.06 40.60
CA GLY A 934 -64.18 -0.42 41.44
C GLY A 934 -65.53 -1.13 41.37
N VAL A 935 -66.23 -1.24 42.50
CA VAL A 935 -67.59 -1.80 42.57
C VAL A 935 -68.58 -0.70 42.90
N TYR A 936 -69.42 -0.33 41.94
CA TYR A 936 -70.37 0.78 42.04
C TYR A 936 -71.80 0.26 42.15
N GLY A 937 -72.57 0.85 43.07
CA GLY A 937 -74.02 0.72 43.02
C GLY A 937 -74.56 1.38 41.76
N ASP A 938 -75.53 0.78 41.09
CA ASP A 938 -76.06 1.25 39.81
C ASP A 938 -76.87 2.55 39.95
N SER A 939 -77.20 2.95 41.18
CA SER A 939 -77.70 4.28 41.52
C SER A 939 -76.66 5.41 41.39
N LYS A 940 -75.36 5.06 41.44
CA LYS A 940 -74.23 6.00 41.39
C LYS A 940 -74.01 6.55 39.97
N ARG A 941 -73.24 7.63 39.91
CA ARG A 941 -73.00 8.43 38.72
C ARG A 941 -71.54 8.89 38.65
N PRO A 942 -70.59 7.95 38.50
CA PRO A 942 -69.20 8.31 38.31
C PRO A 942 -69.07 9.18 37.06
N THR A 943 -68.17 10.15 37.13
CA THR A 943 -67.95 11.11 36.05
C THR A 943 -66.50 10.93 35.59
N PRO A 944 -66.23 10.00 34.65
CA PRO A 944 -64.88 9.75 34.18
C PRO A 944 -64.31 11.01 33.52
N VAL A 945 -63.21 11.53 34.06
CA VAL A 945 -62.42 12.59 33.46
C VAL A 945 -61.19 11.98 32.83
N ILE A 946 -61.12 12.13 31.51
CA ILE A 946 -60.09 11.56 30.65
C ILE A 946 -59.17 12.69 30.20
N SER A 947 -57.88 12.47 30.33
CA SER A 947 -56.86 13.32 29.72
C SER A 947 -55.76 12.48 29.08
N ALA A 948 -55.24 12.97 27.96
CA ALA A 948 -54.09 12.40 27.30
C ALA A 948 -53.03 13.49 27.11
N ALA A 949 -51.77 13.12 27.31
CA ALA A 949 -50.64 14.02 27.13
C ALA A 949 -49.52 13.26 26.42
N ASP A 950 -48.93 13.92 25.43
CA ASP A 950 -47.69 13.48 24.81
C ASP A 950 -46.66 14.61 24.88
N THR A 951 -45.44 14.28 25.26
CA THR A 951 -44.36 15.25 25.47
C THR A 951 -43.41 15.37 24.28
N VAL A 952 -43.52 14.48 23.28
CA VAL A 952 -42.58 14.40 22.15
C VAL A 952 -43.19 15.04 20.90
N SER A 953 -44.20 14.41 20.30
CA SER A 953 -44.93 14.96 19.15
C SER A 953 -46.07 15.90 19.55
N GLY A 954 -46.60 15.76 20.76
CA GLY A 954 -47.67 16.57 21.33
C GLY A 954 -49.03 16.32 20.67
N GLY A 955 -50.02 17.15 21.02
CA GLY A 955 -51.35 17.12 20.38
C GLY A 955 -52.14 15.83 20.59
N ALA A 956 -51.90 15.12 21.70
CA ALA A 956 -52.63 13.91 22.04
C ALA A 956 -54.15 14.14 22.10
N THR A 957 -54.90 13.32 21.36
CA THR A 957 -56.36 13.27 21.40
C THR A 957 -56.79 11.93 21.97
N ALA A 958 -57.89 11.91 22.74
CA ALA A 958 -58.41 10.69 23.35
C ALA A 958 -59.89 10.50 23.02
N THR A 959 -60.26 9.26 22.75
CA THR A 959 -61.64 8.81 22.63
C THR A 959 -61.91 7.76 23.69
N ALA A 960 -63.15 7.70 24.18
CA ALA A 960 -63.55 6.78 25.22
C ALA A 960 -64.79 6.01 24.82
N THR A 961 -64.78 4.71 25.09
CA THR A 961 -65.96 3.86 24.96
C THR A 961 -66.21 3.12 26.26
N LEU A 962 -67.49 3.00 26.63
CA LEU A 962 -67.97 2.14 27.70
C LEU A 962 -68.70 0.96 27.05
N ASP A 963 -68.17 -0.25 27.22
CA ASP A 963 -68.66 -1.48 26.56
C ASP A 963 -68.86 -1.30 25.04
N GLY A 964 -67.92 -0.59 24.41
CA GLY A 964 -67.95 -0.30 22.96
C GLY A 964 -68.83 0.88 22.55
N LYS A 965 -69.56 1.54 23.46
CA LYS A 965 -70.37 2.75 23.17
C LYS A 965 -69.61 4.02 23.53
N ALA A 966 -69.65 5.05 22.69
CA ALA A 966 -68.92 6.30 22.92
C ALA A 966 -69.37 7.03 24.21
N VAL A 967 -68.40 7.57 24.95
CA VAL A 967 -68.60 8.37 26.16
C VAL A 967 -67.77 9.66 26.06
N SER A 968 -68.34 10.79 26.46
CA SER A 968 -67.60 12.05 26.55
C SER A 968 -66.90 12.19 27.90
N SER A 969 -65.68 12.73 27.91
CA SER A 969 -64.96 13.08 29.15
C SER A 969 -65.79 14.07 29.98
N GLY A 970 -65.90 13.84 31.28
CA GLY A 970 -66.72 14.66 32.17
C GLY A 970 -68.23 14.39 32.09
N GLN A 971 -68.67 13.44 31.26
CA GLN A 971 -70.06 13.00 31.21
C GLN A 971 -70.35 12.04 32.37
N ALA A 972 -71.38 12.33 33.16
CA ALA A 972 -71.81 11.44 34.23
C ALA A 972 -72.37 10.13 33.64
N LEU A 973 -71.88 8.99 34.11
CA LEU A 973 -72.32 7.67 33.64
C LEU A 973 -73.60 7.26 34.37
N GLU A 974 -74.68 7.10 33.60
CA GLU A 974 -75.95 6.58 34.13
C GLU A 974 -75.85 5.07 34.33
N LEU A 975 -75.20 4.61 35.42
CA LEU A 975 -74.90 3.19 35.65
C LEU A 975 -76.15 2.31 35.64
N TRP A 976 -77.29 2.81 36.11
CA TRP A 976 -78.58 2.12 36.05
C TRP A 976 -79.03 1.77 34.62
N ARG A 977 -78.49 2.41 33.58
CA ARG A 977 -78.76 2.09 32.17
C ARG A 977 -77.86 0.96 31.62
N LEU A 978 -76.90 0.47 32.40
CA LEU A 978 -76.03 -0.65 32.05
C LEU A 978 -76.59 -1.96 32.63
N PRO A 979 -76.28 -3.13 32.04
CA PRO A 979 -76.46 -4.42 32.73
C PRO A 979 -75.73 -4.42 34.08
N LEU A 980 -76.17 -5.23 35.05
CA LEU A 980 -75.37 -5.48 36.25
C LEU A 980 -74.22 -6.43 35.92
N GLY A 981 -73.03 -6.20 36.48
CA GLY A 981 -71.84 -7.02 36.23
C GLY A 981 -70.63 -6.20 35.78
N PRO A 982 -69.63 -6.83 35.14
CA PRO A 982 -68.40 -6.16 34.73
C PRO A 982 -68.61 -5.28 33.49
N HIS A 983 -67.89 -4.15 33.46
CA HIS A 983 -67.87 -3.18 32.37
C HIS A 983 -66.47 -2.67 32.13
N ASP A 984 -66.18 -2.31 30.88
CA ASP A 984 -64.89 -1.78 30.47
C ASP A 984 -65.04 -0.37 29.93
N LEU A 985 -64.44 0.60 30.62
CA LEU A 985 -64.17 1.91 30.04
C LEU A 985 -62.83 1.85 29.30
N THR A 986 -62.88 1.73 27.98
CA THR A 986 -61.71 1.73 27.10
C THR A 986 -61.43 3.12 26.58
N VAL A 987 -60.25 3.65 26.89
CA VAL A 987 -59.74 4.92 26.39
C VAL A 987 -58.64 4.66 25.38
N ARG A 988 -58.84 5.12 24.15
CA ARG A 988 -57.81 5.09 23.11
C ARG A 988 -57.35 6.51 22.81
N ALA A 989 -56.07 6.77 23.04
CA ALA A 989 -55.42 8.02 22.71
C ALA A 989 -54.49 7.87 21.51
N ARG A 990 -54.33 8.95 20.76
CA ARG A 990 -53.44 9.07 19.61
C ARG A 990 -52.73 10.42 19.63
N ASP A 991 -51.42 10.44 19.40
CA ASP A 991 -50.63 11.67 19.29
C ASP A 991 -50.51 12.17 17.84
N LYS A 992 -49.67 13.19 17.63
CA LYS A 992 -49.39 13.78 16.30
C LYS A 992 -48.48 12.92 15.43
N ALA A 993 -47.61 12.09 16.02
CA ALA A 993 -46.81 11.12 15.27
C ALA A 993 -47.64 9.92 14.80
N GLY A 994 -48.83 9.76 15.36
CA GLY A 994 -49.78 8.71 15.05
C GLY A 994 -49.65 7.46 15.91
N ASN A 995 -48.79 7.50 16.95
CA ASN A 995 -48.72 6.41 17.92
C ASN A 995 -50.01 6.39 18.74
N THR A 996 -50.42 5.20 19.18
CA THR A 996 -51.64 5.03 19.95
C THR A 996 -51.40 4.31 21.26
N THR A 997 -52.01 4.80 22.33
CA THR A 997 -52.09 4.12 23.63
C THR A 997 -53.53 3.78 23.92
N THR A 998 -53.79 2.52 24.28
CA THR A 998 -55.10 2.09 24.76
C THR A 998 -55.01 1.74 26.24
N LYS A 999 -55.90 2.29 27.05
CA LYS A 999 -56.04 2.00 28.47
C LYS A 999 -57.48 1.56 28.76
N THR A 1000 -57.64 0.41 29.39
CA THR A 1000 -58.94 -0.08 29.83
C THR A 1000 -59.04 0.04 31.36
N VAL A 1001 -60.13 0.65 31.84
CA VAL A 1001 -60.49 0.68 33.26
C VAL A 1001 -61.71 -0.21 33.44
N ALA A 1002 -61.49 -1.39 34.00
CA ALA A 1002 -62.55 -2.32 34.34
C ALA A 1002 -63.23 -1.91 35.66
N PHE A 1003 -64.55 -2.02 35.73
CA PHE A 1003 -65.31 -1.82 36.97
C PHE A 1003 -66.58 -2.69 36.96
N THR A 1004 -67.21 -2.88 38.11
CA THR A 1004 -68.42 -3.69 38.23
C THR A 1004 -69.59 -2.85 38.72
N THR A 1005 -70.76 -2.97 38.08
CA THR A 1005 -72.02 -2.44 38.59
C THR A 1005 -72.78 -3.50 39.38
N ARG A 1006 -73.31 -3.12 40.53
CA ARG A 1006 -74.19 -3.94 41.37
C ARG A 1006 -75.40 -3.14 41.81
N THR A 1007 -76.37 -3.80 42.40
CA THR A 1007 -77.51 -3.12 43.03
C THR A 1007 -77.68 -3.58 44.47
N SER A 1008 -78.43 -2.82 45.25
CA SER A 1008 -78.75 -3.06 46.65
C SER A 1008 -80.12 -2.44 46.97
N TYR A 1009 -80.74 -2.80 48.09
CA TYR A 1009 -81.97 -2.13 48.52
C TYR A 1009 -81.79 -0.62 48.63
N ALA A 1010 -80.62 -0.16 49.09
CA ALA A 1010 -80.27 1.25 49.16
C ALA A 1010 -80.12 1.89 47.78
N ASP A 1011 -79.52 1.19 46.81
CA ASP A 1011 -79.38 1.67 45.43
C ASP A 1011 -80.74 1.83 44.76
N ILE A 1012 -81.64 0.85 44.91
CA ILE A 1012 -83.00 0.92 44.35
C ILE A 1012 -83.77 2.10 44.95
N ARG A 1013 -83.68 2.34 46.27
CA ARG A 1013 -84.30 3.52 46.91
C ARG A 1013 -83.75 4.84 46.37
N ALA A 1014 -82.43 4.94 46.24
CA ALA A 1014 -81.78 6.12 45.69
C ALA A 1014 -82.18 6.34 44.23
N LEU A 1015 -82.30 5.27 43.46
CA LEU A 1015 -82.70 5.30 42.06
C LEU A 1015 -84.18 5.71 41.89
N ILE A 1016 -85.11 5.18 42.69
CA ILE A 1016 -86.52 5.61 42.70
C ILE A 1016 -86.62 7.11 42.98
N THR A 1017 -85.91 7.59 44.00
CA THR A 1017 -85.93 9.01 44.37
C THR A 1017 -85.46 9.88 43.21
N ARG A 1018 -84.38 9.47 42.54
CA ARG A 1018 -83.80 10.21 41.43
C ARG A 1018 -84.63 10.14 40.15
N LEU A 1019 -85.09 8.96 39.77
CA LEU A 1019 -85.97 8.81 38.59
C LEU A 1019 -87.27 9.61 38.80
N GLY A 1020 -87.72 9.78 40.05
CA GLY A 1020 -88.83 10.66 40.42
C GLY A 1020 -88.51 12.13 40.20
N SER A 1021 -87.35 12.61 40.66
CA SER A 1021 -86.92 13.99 40.43
C SER A 1021 -86.70 14.31 38.95
N ASP A 1022 -86.24 13.32 38.18
CA ASP A 1022 -86.00 13.45 36.74
C ASP A 1022 -87.30 13.34 35.91
N GLY A 1023 -88.46 13.10 36.56
CA GLY A 1023 -89.77 12.97 35.91
C GLY A 1023 -89.99 11.67 35.14
N LEU A 1024 -89.12 10.66 35.33
CA LEU A 1024 -89.16 9.36 34.64
C LEU A 1024 -90.13 8.38 35.29
N ILE A 1025 -90.53 8.64 36.55
CA ILE A 1025 -91.62 7.95 37.25
C ILE A 1025 -92.64 8.97 37.75
N THR A 1026 -93.91 8.60 37.80
CA THR A 1026 -94.95 9.50 38.33
C THR A 1026 -94.84 9.63 39.85
N ALA A 1027 -95.38 10.69 40.45
CA ALA A 1027 -95.42 10.83 41.92
C ALA A 1027 -96.10 9.63 42.60
N GLN A 1028 -97.13 9.07 41.95
CA GLN A 1028 -97.80 7.85 42.41
C GLN A 1028 -96.89 6.61 42.27
N GLY A 1029 -96.14 6.50 41.17
CA GLY A 1029 -95.13 5.47 40.96
C GLY A 1029 -94.02 5.52 42.01
N GLN A 1030 -93.45 6.70 42.27
CA GLN A 1030 -92.42 6.90 43.29
C GLN A 1030 -92.88 6.46 44.68
N GLN A 1031 -94.09 6.88 45.10
CA GLN A 1031 -94.64 6.50 46.41
C GLN A 1031 -94.83 4.98 46.51
N ARG A 1032 -95.43 4.35 45.49
CA ARG A 1032 -95.72 2.91 45.51
C ARG A 1032 -94.45 2.07 45.45
N LEU A 1033 -93.49 2.42 44.61
CA LEU A 1033 -92.21 1.74 44.49
C LEU A 1033 -91.40 1.87 45.80
N THR A 1034 -91.34 3.07 46.40
CA THR A 1034 -90.63 3.29 47.68
C THR A 1034 -91.18 2.42 48.81
N VAL A 1035 -92.51 2.34 48.95
CA VAL A 1035 -93.17 1.49 49.96
C VAL A 1035 -92.82 0.02 49.72
N ARG A 1036 -92.89 -0.44 48.47
CA ARG A 1036 -92.63 -1.85 48.13
C ARG A 1036 -91.17 -2.23 48.32
N ILE A 1037 -90.21 -1.39 47.95
CA ILE A 1037 -88.80 -1.72 48.18
C ILE A 1037 -88.45 -1.71 49.67
N GLY A 1038 -89.03 -0.80 50.46
CA GLY A 1038 -88.85 -0.78 51.92
C GLY A 1038 -89.48 -2.00 52.61
N GLN A 1039 -90.64 -2.47 52.13
CA GLN A 1039 -91.22 -3.75 52.58
C GLN A 1039 -90.29 -4.93 52.24
N ALA A 1040 -89.74 -4.98 51.02
CA ALA A 1040 -88.84 -6.04 50.60
C ALA A 1040 -87.56 -6.10 51.45
N GLU A 1041 -86.94 -4.96 51.75
CA GLU A 1041 -85.77 -4.86 52.62
C GLU A 1041 -86.10 -5.32 54.06
N ALA A 1042 -87.19 -4.81 54.65
CA ALA A 1042 -87.59 -5.20 56.01
C ALA A 1042 -87.93 -6.71 56.12
N HIS A 1043 -88.37 -7.34 55.04
CA HIS A 1043 -88.52 -8.80 54.96
C HIS A 1043 -87.17 -9.52 54.86
N ALA A 1044 -86.24 -9.01 54.05
CA ALA A 1044 -84.91 -9.59 53.88
C ALA A 1044 -84.06 -9.49 55.16
N GLU A 1045 -84.04 -8.32 55.83
CA GLU A 1045 -83.33 -8.10 57.10
C GLU A 1045 -83.86 -8.99 58.24
N ALA A 1046 -85.15 -9.35 58.19
CA ALA A 1046 -85.75 -10.27 59.15
C ALA A 1046 -85.63 -11.76 58.76
N GLY A 1047 -84.79 -12.09 57.77
CA GLY A 1047 -84.53 -13.46 57.30
C GLY A 1047 -85.68 -14.11 56.53
N ARG A 1048 -86.73 -13.36 56.16
CA ARG A 1048 -87.92 -13.86 55.46
C ARG A 1048 -87.75 -13.78 53.94
N THR A 1049 -86.83 -14.57 53.40
CA THR A 1049 -86.37 -14.50 52.00
C THR A 1049 -87.49 -14.74 50.97
N GLY A 1050 -88.40 -15.70 51.21
CA GLY A 1050 -89.52 -15.98 50.32
C GLY A 1050 -90.53 -14.82 50.20
N GLN A 1051 -90.80 -14.13 51.32
CA GLN A 1051 -91.65 -12.94 51.34
C GLN A 1051 -90.94 -11.73 50.71
N ALA A 1052 -89.64 -11.55 50.98
CA ALA A 1052 -88.84 -10.51 50.32
C ALA A 1052 -88.84 -10.68 48.80
N ALA A 1053 -88.64 -11.92 48.31
CA ALA A 1053 -88.70 -12.27 46.90
C ALA A 1053 -90.08 -12.00 46.27
N SER A 1054 -91.17 -12.31 46.97
CA SER A 1054 -92.54 -12.02 46.50
C SER A 1054 -92.81 -10.52 46.40
N VAL A 1055 -92.34 -9.74 47.37
CA VAL A 1055 -92.46 -8.27 47.34
C VAL A 1055 -91.59 -7.66 46.25
N LEU A 1056 -90.39 -8.18 46.00
CA LEU A 1056 -89.54 -7.77 44.87
C LEU A 1056 -90.17 -8.11 43.51
N GLU A 1057 -90.89 -9.23 43.39
CA GLU A 1057 -91.67 -9.57 42.18
C GLU A 1057 -92.80 -8.55 41.95
N SER A 1058 -93.54 -8.21 43.02
CA SER A 1058 -94.58 -7.18 42.95
C SER A 1058 -93.99 -5.81 42.65
N PHE A 1059 -92.80 -5.49 43.17
CA PHE A 1059 -92.08 -4.27 42.87
C PHE A 1059 -91.70 -4.21 41.39
N ALA A 1060 -91.13 -5.29 40.83
CA ALA A 1060 -90.81 -5.37 39.41
C ALA A 1060 -92.07 -5.23 38.53
N GLY A 1061 -93.21 -5.77 38.97
CA GLY A 1061 -94.50 -5.56 38.32
C GLY A 1061 -94.95 -4.09 38.31
N TYR A 1062 -94.74 -3.35 39.42
CA TYR A 1062 -95.03 -1.92 39.47
C TYR A 1062 -94.04 -1.09 38.65
N ALA A 1063 -92.78 -1.51 38.56
CA ALA A 1063 -91.79 -0.87 37.72
C ALA A 1063 -92.09 -1.03 36.22
N ALA A 1064 -92.73 -2.13 35.82
CA ALA A 1064 -93.16 -2.37 34.44
C ALA A 1064 -94.48 -1.67 34.04
N ASP A 1065 -95.25 -1.16 35.01
CA ASP A 1065 -96.52 -0.46 34.76
C ASP A 1065 -96.26 0.96 34.21
N ARG A 1066 -96.58 1.17 32.93
CA ARG A 1066 -96.35 2.46 32.23
C ARG A 1066 -97.18 3.62 32.77
N SER A 1067 -98.22 3.38 33.58
CA SER A 1067 -98.94 4.44 34.29
C SER A 1067 -98.19 4.94 35.54
N LEU A 1068 -97.28 4.12 36.09
CA LEU A 1068 -96.46 4.42 37.26
C LEU A 1068 -95.03 4.81 36.88
N VAL A 1069 -94.46 4.15 35.88
CA VAL A 1069 -93.13 4.42 35.31
C VAL A 1069 -93.27 4.62 33.80
N PRO A 1070 -93.60 5.86 33.35
CA PRO A 1070 -93.80 6.15 31.94
C PRO A 1070 -92.55 5.88 31.09
N ASP A 1071 -91.35 6.09 31.65
CA ASP A 1071 -90.11 5.85 30.92
C ASP A 1071 -89.78 4.36 30.79
N GLY A 1072 -89.57 3.97 29.52
CA GLY A 1072 -89.15 2.65 29.05
C GLY A 1072 -88.12 1.97 29.95
N ALA A 1073 -86.96 2.63 29.98
CA ALA A 1073 -85.72 2.12 30.53
C ALA A 1073 -85.69 2.21 32.06
N ALA A 1074 -86.28 3.25 32.65
CA ALA A 1074 -86.39 3.41 34.10
C ALA A 1074 -87.14 2.23 34.74
N GLY A 1075 -88.24 1.80 34.10
CA GLY A 1075 -89.02 0.64 34.54
C GLY A 1075 -88.25 -0.67 34.42
N GLU A 1076 -87.51 -0.86 33.32
CA GLU A 1076 -86.68 -2.03 33.08
C GLU A 1076 -85.51 -2.13 34.06
N ALA A 1077 -84.85 -1.01 34.39
CA ALA A 1077 -83.76 -0.96 35.35
C ALA A 1077 -84.24 -1.31 36.77
N LEU A 1078 -85.28 -0.64 37.26
CA LEU A 1078 -85.85 -0.94 38.58
C LEU A 1078 -86.33 -2.40 38.69
N ALA A 1079 -86.93 -2.94 37.63
CA ALA A 1079 -87.33 -4.35 37.57
C ALA A 1079 -86.12 -5.31 37.54
N ARG A 1080 -85.08 -4.99 36.76
CA ARG A 1080 -83.81 -5.74 36.74
C ARG A 1080 -83.20 -5.78 38.13
N ASP A 1081 -83.14 -4.66 38.82
CA ASP A 1081 -82.48 -4.56 40.12
C ASP A 1081 -83.24 -5.34 41.19
N ALA A 1082 -84.56 -5.24 41.20
CA ALA A 1082 -85.40 -6.04 42.10
C ALA A 1082 -85.24 -7.54 41.85
N ARG A 1083 -85.09 -7.97 40.58
CA ARG A 1083 -84.81 -9.37 40.23
C ARG A 1083 -83.40 -9.79 40.65
N ALA A 1084 -82.41 -8.92 40.55
CA ALA A 1084 -81.05 -9.22 41.02
C ALA A 1084 -81.00 -9.43 42.54
N LEU A 1085 -81.70 -8.60 43.33
CA LEU A 1085 -81.81 -8.80 44.79
C LEU A 1085 -82.61 -10.05 45.15
N LYS A 1086 -83.63 -10.40 44.34
CA LYS A 1086 -84.37 -11.65 44.48
C LYS A 1086 -83.45 -12.87 44.29
N GLY A 1087 -82.53 -12.80 43.32
CA GLY A 1087 -81.54 -13.86 43.02
C GLY A 1087 -80.43 -14.00 44.07
N GLY A 1088 -79.98 -12.90 44.68
CA GLY A 1088 -78.97 -12.90 45.76
C GLY A 1088 -79.52 -13.26 47.16
N SER A 1089 -80.81 -13.59 47.27
CA SER A 1089 -81.45 -14.04 48.52
C SER A 1089 -81.22 -15.55 48.79
N ALA A 1090 -80.36 -16.20 48.00
CA ALA A 1090 -79.96 -17.60 48.13
C ALA A 1090 -78.46 -17.76 47.77
N GLY A 1091 -77.57 -17.32 48.66
CA GLY A 1091 -76.10 -17.46 48.52
C GLY A 1091 -75.37 -16.16 48.79
#